data_AF-A0A423TF84-F1
#
_entry.id   AF-A0A423TF84-F1
#
_cell.length_a   1.000
_cell.length_b   1.000
_cell.length_c   1.000
_cell.angle_alpha   90.00
_cell.angle_beta   90.00
_cell.angle_gamma   90.00
#
_symmetry.space_group_name_H-M   'P 1'
#
loop_
_entity.id
_entity.type
_entity.pdbx_description
1 polymer ?
#
loop_
_entity_poly.entity_id
_entity_poly.type
_entity_poly.pdbx_seq_one_letter_code
_entity_poly.pdbx_strand_id
1 'polypeptide(L)'
;MRPYLDQKKLAWTLQVVAATLEIRYDVPSDNQGTELKHDGDLSCLRIVHNIPPLTQRRGIEGYKSTEFTSNLLLETTRSCWSCIDVLITKKELGSTSSLAEIESTVEAFLTEAVSTLGRLNAVHVFQVAVSLAPSVVKANLWQELVELMWRSSSEFRKGCDLYRTLIGYLSDLLFHRDAIVKPDNHKFIVQISQKLLATGEAAQGIAAHMARSLIMPLSERAVRDALPSGTLDELMQDVLVPLLMFGYVFRKQFKIVQDTVEYIQHSGTTYSTNILLESNWDADQRARAITLRFLLSLNKEKSSDRSIAEATVQGIRYQYAKCTGDRRDFGNSQSHRYKTRLLQAFLLLLPLLDEEECLLSLSWLCKGLIKDHQQPSVRYIQEWGIALIVIFHPNFYPHLLKHFLEGSKERVGCVGSFLASLTHVACTTEEEEVLSQAIQYTLPWCMAQHFNTRLYAQVSLRKIWHHCQAINATAVLDKYEPMQQCLQFVVEQGSAARNTLNMLNDFYFKVFHPVQHYTLQTIVYDLPCLSLLANDEWLTVDFIMGAIDSSILPVRSEIPLHNMDKVLAESSPAPWVIKAAGETSFPEDNEVSGSPVLNVQRKITPWKSMISELTAPLDLPDMAEPKQQRGGLILVASLIDKPPNLGGLCRTCEVFSVQEYVVPSLAVLEDQTFNSLSLTAQQWVPVKEVKPDNIAEYLRTLQNEGYTLVAAEQTANSKKLSEYSFPERTAVILGNEREGIPCELLQLLDVCVEIPQFGIIRSLNVHVSGALFIWEYTRQHLTKPTSG
;
A
#
# COMPACT_ATOMS: atom_id res chain seq x y z
N MET A 1 3.30 21.16 -47.25
CA MET A 1 4.20 20.53 -48.23
C MET A 1 5.04 19.48 -47.51
N ARG A 2 4.65 18.21 -47.56
CA ARG A 2 5.53 17.05 -47.28
C ARG A 2 5.57 16.24 -48.57
N PRO A 3 6.61 16.37 -49.40
CA PRO A 3 6.68 15.67 -50.67
C PRO A 3 7.42 14.34 -50.49
N TYR A 4 7.00 13.31 -51.25
CA TYR A 4 7.68 12.02 -51.41
C TYR A 4 7.86 11.17 -50.13
N LEU A 5 6.85 10.37 -49.77
CA LEU A 5 7.17 9.02 -49.31
C LEU A 5 7.72 8.29 -50.54
N ASP A 6 9.00 7.97 -50.45
CA ASP A 6 9.91 7.64 -51.54
C ASP A 6 9.52 6.32 -52.22
N GLN A 7 9.23 6.33 -53.52
CA GLN A 7 9.02 5.10 -54.32
C GLN A 7 10.24 4.17 -54.25
N LYS A 8 11.44 4.69 -53.95
CA LYS A 8 12.62 3.88 -53.66
C LYS A 8 12.48 3.06 -52.39
N LYS A 9 11.80 3.56 -51.36
CA LYS A 9 11.56 2.83 -50.11
C LYS A 9 10.65 1.64 -50.33
N LEU A 10 9.58 1.77 -51.11
CA LEU A 10 8.70 0.63 -51.46
C LEU A 10 9.43 -0.43 -52.30
N ALA A 11 10.21 0.00 -53.30
CA ALA A 11 11.03 -0.91 -54.11
C ALA A 11 12.10 -1.62 -53.26
N TRP A 12 12.67 -0.93 -52.27
CA TRP A 12 13.65 -1.47 -51.35
C TRP A 12 13.02 -2.42 -50.32
N THR A 13 11.85 -2.11 -49.73
CA THR A 13 11.11 -3.03 -48.86
C THR A 13 10.77 -4.33 -49.61
N LEU A 14 10.35 -4.23 -50.87
CA LEU A 14 10.11 -5.39 -51.73
C LEU A 14 11.40 -6.17 -52.07
N GLN A 15 12.54 -5.48 -52.22
CA GLN A 15 13.85 -6.12 -52.38
C GLN A 15 14.33 -6.82 -51.10
N VAL A 16 14.09 -6.24 -49.92
CA VAL A 16 14.38 -6.86 -48.63
C VAL A 16 13.50 -8.09 -48.43
N VAL A 17 12.18 -7.98 -48.69
CA VAL A 17 11.26 -9.14 -48.69
C VAL A 17 11.74 -10.24 -49.65
N ALA A 18 12.19 -9.88 -50.85
CA ALA A 18 12.72 -10.83 -51.83
C ALA A 18 14.06 -11.45 -51.41
N ALA A 19 14.93 -10.68 -50.77
CA ALA A 19 16.22 -11.13 -50.24
C ALA A 19 16.05 -12.07 -49.04
N THR A 20 15.13 -11.77 -48.12
CA THR A 20 14.81 -12.62 -46.95
C THR A 20 14.19 -13.96 -47.33
N LEU A 21 13.60 -14.07 -48.53
CA LEU A 21 12.92 -15.28 -49.00
C LEU A 21 13.78 -16.25 -49.84
N GLU A 22 15.04 -15.91 -50.14
CA GLU A 22 15.90 -16.63 -51.11
C GLU A 22 15.22 -16.82 -52.48
N ILE A 23 14.47 -15.83 -52.98
CA ILE A 23 14.04 -15.86 -54.38
C ILE A 23 15.16 -15.19 -55.19
N ARG A 24 16.18 -15.98 -55.58
CA ARG A 24 17.12 -15.55 -56.63
C ARG A 24 16.34 -15.35 -57.92
N TYR A 25 16.15 -14.09 -58.31
CA TYR A 25 15.81 -13.75 -59.69
C TYR A 25 17.10 -13.74 -60.50
N ASP A 26 17.52 -14.90 -61.00
CA ASP A 26 18.30 -14.93 -62.24
C ASP A 26 17.33 -14.62 -63.37
N VAL A 27 17.57 -13.52 -64.08
CA VAL A 27 16.85 -13.22 -65.32
C VAL A 27 17.62 -13.92 -66.45
N PRO A 28 17.12 -15.02 -67.06
CA PRO A 28 17.69 -15.49 -68.29
C PRO A 28 17.17 -14.57 -69.39
N SER A 29 18.07 -13.85 -70.04
CA SER A 29 17.84 -13.33 -71.37
C SER A 29 17.68 -14.51 -72.32
N ASP A 30 16.45 -14.94 -72.60
CA ASP A 30 15.95 -15.08 -73.97
C ASP A 30 14.59 -15.78 -74.03
N ASN A 31 13.80 -15.31 -74.99
CA ASN A 31 12.56 -15.90 -75.46
C ASN A 31 12.74 -17.39 -75.80
N GLN A 32 12.05 -18.29 -75.10
CA GLN A 32 11.23 -19.35 -75.70
C GLN A 32 10.42 -20.09 -74.63
N GLY A 33 9.16 -20.35 -74.95
CA GLY A 33 8.18 -20.90 -74.03
C GLY A 33 8.34 -22.39 -73.75
N THR A 34 8.00 -22.77 -72.53
CA THR A 34 7.60 -24.13 -72.16
C THR A 34 6.73 -24.07 -70.91
N GLU A 35 5.59 -24.76 -70.96
CA GLU A 35 4.67 -24.97 -69.85
C GLU A 35 5.35 -25.74 -68.70
N LEU A 36 5.10 -25.32 -67.46
CA LEU A 36 5.28 -26.15 -66.27
C LEU A 36 3.99 -26.19 -65.45
N LYS A 37 3.49 -27.41 -65.23
CA LYS A 37 2.30 -27.77 -64.46
C LYS A 37 2.59 -27.82 -62.95
N HIS A 38 1.64 -27.29 -62.19
CA HIS A 38 1.24 -27.54 -60.79
C HIS A 38 2.30 -27.86 -59.71
N ASP A 39 2.39 -27.00 -58.69
CA ASP A 39 1.80 -27.32 -57.38
C ASP A 39 1.47 -26.02 -56.60
N GLY A 40 0.36 -26.04 -55.88
CA GLY A 40 -0.28 -24.84 -55.35
C GLY A 40 0.24 -24.41 -53.97
N ASP A 41 0.89 -23.25 -53.87
CA ASP A 41 0.83 -22.37 -52.68
C ASP A 41 1.40 -20.96 -52.93
N LEU A 42 1.31 -20.43 -54.17
CA LEU A 42 1.90 -19.14 -54.58
C LEU A 42 0.88 -18.06 -54.97
N SER A 43 -0.42 -18.28 -54.71
CA SER A 43 -1.47 -17.31 -55.04
C SER A 43 -1.32 -15.98 -54.29
N CYS A 44 -0.71 -15.97 -53.11
CA CYS A 44 -0.44 -14.76 -52.31
C CYS A 44 0.59 -13.82 -52.97
N LEU A 45 1.54 -14.38 -53.74
CA LEU A 45 2.60 -13.62 -54.42
C LEU A 45 2.13 -12.99 -55.75
N ARG A 46 1.02 -13.46 -56.33
CA ARG A 46 0.44 -12.86 -57.54
C ARG A 46 -0.18 -11.48 -57.31
N ILE A 47 -0.52 -11.12 -56.08
CA ILE A 47 -1.07 -9.80 -55.74
C ILE A 47 0.02 -8.70 -55.86
N VAL A 48 1.28 -9.06 -55.59
CA VAL A 48 2.41 -8.12 -55.67
C VAL A 48 2.81 -7.80 -57.12
N HIS A 49 2.58 -8.73 -58.06
CA HIS A 49 2.95 -8.58 -59.48
C HIS A 49 1.98 -7.73 -60.32
N ASN A 50 0.75 -7.49 -59.83
CA ASN A 50 -0.28 -6.78 -60.59
C ASN A 50 -0.50 -5.32 -60.19
N ILE A 51 0.40 -4.72 -59.40
CA ILE A 51 0.37 -3.28 -59.15
C ILE A 51 1.00 -2.59 -60.38
N PRO A 52 0.22 -1.83 -61.19
CA PRO A 52 0.77 -1.21 -62.38
C PRO A 52 1.84 -0.18 -62.00
N PRO A 53 2.90 -0.01 -62.82
CA PRO A 53 3.80 1.11 -62.63
C PRO A 53 3.01 2.40 -62.84
N LEU A 54 2.87 3.22 -61.80
CA LEU A 54 2.28 4.56 -61.83
C LEU A 54 3.20 5.55 -62.56
N THR A 55 3.63 5.20 -63.77
CA THR A 55 4.43 6.03 -64.67
C THR A 55 3.78 6.07 -66.05
N GLN A 56 2.52 6.52 -66.13
CA GLN A 56 2.02 7.13 -67.37
C GLN A 56 0.86 8.08 -67.09
N ARG A 57 1.09 9.37 -67.33
CA ARG A 57 0.09 10.44 -67.30
C ARG A 57 -1.00 10.16 -68.34
N ARG A 58 -2.28 10.22 -67.95
CA ARG A 58 -3.34 10.91 -68.71
C ARG A 58 -4.57 11.18 -67.84
N GLY A 59 -4.81 12.46 -67.63
CA GLY A 59 -6.04 13.16 -67.21
C GLY A 59 -7.09 12.41 -66.39
N ILE A 60 -7.09 12.61 -65.07
CA ILE A 60 -8.30 12.70 -64.24
C ILE A 60 -8.02 13.74 -63.16
N GLU A 61 -8.40 15.00 -63.43
CA GLU A 61 -8.59 16.01 -62.39
C GLU A 61 -9.87 15.63 -61.62
N GLY A 62 -9.79 15.40 -60.30
CA GLY A 62 -11.00 15.35 -59.48
C GLY A 62 -11.06 14.40 -58.29
N TYR A 63 -10.00 13.69 -57.89
CA TYR A 63 -10.01 12.92 -56.64
C TYR A 63 -8.88 13.34 -55.70
N LYS A 64 -9.24 13.53 -54.42
CA LYS A 64 -8.34 13.68 -53.27
C LYS A 64 -7.40 12.46 -53.18
N SER A 65 -6.35 12.44 -54.00
CA SER A 65 -5.54 11.26 -54.29
C SER A 65 -4.52 10.91 -53.22
N THR A 66 -4.25 11.81 -52.27
CA THR A 66 -3.22 11.62 -51.23
C THR A 66 -3.64 10.64 -50.13
N GLU A 67 -4.94 10.54 -49.81
CA GLU A 67 -5.45 9.69 -48.73
C GLU A 67 -5.70 8.26 -49.20
N PHE A 68 -6.12 8.09 -50.46
CA PHE A 68 -6.31 6.78 -51.08
C PHE A 68 -4.98 6.08 -51.37
N THR A 69 -3.98 6.80 -51.87
CA THR A 69 -2.64 6.24 -52.10
C THR A 69 -1.91 5.93 -50.79
N SER A 70 -2.09 6.72 -49.73
CA SER A 70 -1.53 6.38 -48.42
C SER A 70 -2.16 5.14 -47.81
N ASN A 71 -3.48 4.95 -47.94
CA ASN A 71 -4.16 3.76 -47.41
C ASN A 71 -3.81 2.50 -48.19
N LEU A 72 -3.72 2.58 -49.52
CA LEU A 72 -3.31 1.45 -50.36
C LEU A 72 -1.84 1.05 -50.09
N LEU A 73 -0.95 2.03 -49.90
CA LEU A 73 0.44 1.79 -49.52
C LEU A 73 0.51 1.11 -48.13
N LEU A 74 -0.30 1.59 -47.18
CA LEU A 74 -0.38 1.03 -45.83
C LEU A 74 -0.87 -0.42 -45.86
N GLU A 75 -1.92 -0.71 -46.62
CA GLU A 75 -2.44 -2.08 -46.83
C GLU A 75 -1.43 -2.98 -47.52
N THR A 76 -0.74 -2.47 -48.55
CA THR A 76 0.28 -3.25 -49.27
C THR A 76 1.46 -3.59 -48.35
N THR A 77 1.97 -2.63 -47.59
CA THR A 77 3.04 -2.86 -46.60
C THR A 77 2.57 -3.83 -45.51
N ARG A 78 1.33 -3.71 -45.03
CA ARG A 78 0.73 -4.64 -44.07
C ARG A 78 0.68 -6.06 -44.62
N SER A 79 0.21 -6.24 -45.86
CA SER A 79 0.17 -7.54 -46.53
C SER A 79 1.56 -8.12 -46.73
N CYS A 80 2.57 -7.31 -47.09
CA CYS A 80 3.95 -7.78 -47.20
C CYS A 80 4.49 -8.32 -45.87
N TRP A 81 4.27 -7.60 -44.76
CA TRP A 81 4.70 -8.07 -43.43
C TRP A 81 3.93 -9.31 -42.96
N SER A 82 2.62 -9.38 -43.20
CA SER A 82 1.84 -10.59 -42.92
C SER A 82 2.32 -11.79 -43.75
N CYS A 83 2.71 -11.57 -45.01
CA CYS A 83 3.32 -12.61 -45.84
C CYS A 83 4.70 -13.03 -45.33
N ILE A 84 5.54 -12.08 -44.91
CA ILE A 84 6.84 -12.38 -44.28
C ILE A 84 6.63 -13.21 -43.01
N ASP A 85 5.70 -12.83 -42.14
CA ASP A 85 5.41 -13.56 -40.90
C ASP A 85 4.96 -15.00 -41.20
N VAL A 86 4.05 -15.19 -42.15
CA VAL A 86 3.62 -16.53 -42.61
C VAL A 86 4.79 -17.31 -43.20
N LEU A 87 5.67 -16.67 -43.95
CA LEU A 87 6.82 -17.32 -44.57
C LEU A 87 7.89 -17.69 -43.52
N ILE A 88 8.18 -16.83 -42.55
CA ILE A 88 9.08 -17.13 -41.42
C ILE A 88 8.49 -18.23 -40.52
N THR A 89 7.17 -18.27 -40.36
CA THR A 89 6.49 -19.29 -39.54
C THR A 89 6.40 -20.65 -40.26
N LYS A 90 6.20 -20.65 -41.59
CA LYS A 90 6.10 -21.89 -42.42
C LYS A 90 7.45 -22.45 -42.85
N LYS A 91 8.39 -21.58 -43.26
CA LYS A 91 9.80 -21.93 -43.43
C LYS A 91 10.33 -21.88 -41.99
N GLU A 92 10.33 -22.99 -41.25
CA GLU A 92 11.36 -23.13 -40.23
C GLU A 92 12.65 -22.71 -40.94
N LEU A 93 13.26 -21.58 -40.57
CA LEU A 93 14.53 -21.12 -41.13
C LEU A 93 15.54 -22.20 -40.73
N GLY A 94 15.53 -23.28 -41.52
CA GLY A 94 16.34 -24.46 -41.35
C GLY A 94 17.75 -24.01 -41.60
N SER A 95 18.54 -24.03 -40.52
CA SER A 95 19.95 -24.43 -40.45
C SER A 95 20.97 -23.93 -41.50
N THR A 96 20.65 -23.09 -42.48
CA THR A 96 21.54 -22.75 -43.60
C THR A 96 21.40 -21.32 -44.12
N SER A 97 20.95 -20.35 -43.31
CA SER A 97 21.13 -18.91 -43.62
C SER A 97 22.36 -18.39 -42.90
N SER A 98 23.25 -17.67 -43.60
CA SER A 98 24.53 -17.20 -43.04
C SER A 98 24.30 -16.10 -41.98
N LEU A 99 25.17 -16.04 -40.96
CA LEU A 99 25.09 -15.04 -39.88
C LEU A 99 25.01 -13.60 -40.44
N ALA A 100 25.74 -13.33 -41.53
CA ALA A 100 25.78 -12.04 -42.21
C ALA A 100 24.46 -11.66 -42.90
N GLU A 101 23.68 -12.64 -43.39
CA GLU A 101 22.35 -12.39 -43.96
C GLU A 101 21.32 -12.07 -42.88
N ILE A 102 21.44 -12.70 -41.71
CA ILE A 102 20.62 -12.40 -40.53
C ILE A 102 20.95 -10.98 -40.02
N GLU A 103 22.23 -10.64 -39.89
CA GLU A 103 22.70 -9.30 -39.50
C GLU A 103 22.19 -8.22 -40.47
N SER A 104 22.40 -8.39 -41.78
CA SER A 104 21.94 -7.44 -42.80
C SER A 104 20.41 -7.31 -42.84
N THR A 105 19.66 -8.41 -42.66
CA THR A 105 18.20 -8.38 -42.63
C THR A 105 17.68 -7.67 -41.38
N VAL A 106 18.29 -7.93 -40.22
CA VAL A 106 17.97 -7.26 -38.96
C VAL A 106 18.32 -5.78 -39.05
N GLU A 107 19.51 -5.40 -39.54
CA GLU A 107 19.92 -4.01 -39.73
C GLU A 107 19.02 -3.25 -40.73
N ALA A 108 18.63 -3.88 -41.83
CA ALA A 108 17.68 -3.33 -42.80
C ALA A 108 16.28 -3.14 -42.20
N PHE A 109 15.80 -4.14 -41.45
CA PHE A 109 14.53 -4.11 -40.72
C PHE A 109 14.51 -2.99 -39.67
N LEU A 110 15.60 -2.85 -38.91
CA LEU A 110 15.80 -1.84 -37.87
C LEU A 110 15.86 -0.42 -38.45
N THR A 111 16.47 -0.25 -39.63
CA THR A 111 16.57 1.04 -40.33
C THR A 111 15.21 1.48 -40.90
N GLU A 112 14.36 0.54 -41.33
CA GLU A 112 13.02 0.81 -41.87
C GLU A 112 11.98 1.10 -40.78
N ALA A 113 12.04 0.36 -39.65
CA ALA A 113 11.17 0.54 -38.49
C ALA A 113 11.25 1.95 -37.89
N VAL A 114 12.47 2.50 -37.83
CA VAL A 114 12.76 3.85 -37.31
C VAL A 114 12.47 4.94 -38.36
N SER A 115 12.62 4.66 -39.66
CA SER A 115 12.64 5.70 -40.70
C SER A 115 11.38 5.85 -41.56
N THR A 116 10.43 4.90 -41.55
CA THR A 116 9.37 4.89 -42.59
C THR A 116 7.91 4.72 -42.13
N LEU A 117 7.59 4.24 -40.94
CA LEU A 117 6.24 3.70 -40.74
C LEU A 117 5.38 4.49 -39.74
N GLY A 118 4.39 5.21 -40.28
CA GLY A 118 3.33 5.84 -39.49
C GLY A 118 2.67 4.84 -38.53
N ARG A 119 2.07 5.39 -37.46
CA ARG A 119 1.59 4.73 -36.23
C ARG A 119 0.91 3.35 -36.36
N LEU A 120 0.42 2.92 -37.51
CA LEU A 120 -0.34 1.67 -37.72
C LEU A 120 0.52 0.44 -38.10
N ASN A 121 1.71 0.62 -38.69
CA ASN A 121 2.51 -0.52 -39.17
C ASN A 121 3.52 -1.06 -38.13
N ALA A 122 3.71 -0.35 -37.01
CA ALA A 122 4.61 -0.76 -35.93
C ALA A 122 4.25 -2.13 -35.33
N VAL A 123 2.95 -2.48 -35.30
CA VAL A 123 2.47 -3.78 -34.78
C VAL A 123 3.02 -4.94 -35.61
N HIS A 124 2.92 -4.86 -36.94
CA HIS A 124 3.38 -5.93 -37.83
C HIS A 124 4.90 -6.10 -37.80
N VAL A 125 5.61 -4.98 -37.71
CA VAL A 125 7.07 -4.98 -37.49
C VAL A 125 7.38 -5.70 -36.17
N PHE A 126 6.78 -5.29 -35.06
CA PHE A 126 7.05 -5.91 -33.76
C PHE A 126 6.70 -7.40 -33.72
N GLN A 127 5.62 -7.81 -34.39
CA GLN A 127 5.26 -9.22 -34.56
C GLN A 127 6.35 -10.01 -35.30
N VAL A 128 6.84 -9.50 -36.43
CA VAL A 128 7.91 -10.15 -37.20
C VAL A 128 9.23 -10.21 -36.41
N ALA A 129 9.54 -9.18 -35.61
CA ALA A 129 10.69 -9.20 -34.71
C ALA A 129 10.61 -10.34 -33.69
N VAL A 130 9.43 -10.62 -33.13
CA VAL A 130 9.21 -11.77 -32.24
C VAL A 130 9.39 -13.09 -32.99
N SER A 131 8.86 -13.22 -34.21
CA SER A 131 9.02 -14.42 -35.05
C SER A 131 10.49 -14.71 -35.41
N LEU A 132 11.35 -13.67 -35.46
CA LEU A 132 12.79 -13.80 -35.71
C LEU A 132 13.60 -14.22 -34.47
N ALA A 133 13.00 -14.23 -33.26
CA ALA A 133 13.70 -14.41 -31.99
C ALA A 133 14.67 -15.62 -31.96
N PRO A 134 14.31 -16.83 -32.43
CA PRO A 134 15.23 -17.97 -32.40
C PRO A 134 16.53 -17.71 -33.20
N SER A 135 16.42 -17.01 -34.33
CA SER A 135 17.55 -16.71 -35.22
C SER A 135 18.45 -15.62 -34.65
N VAL A 136 17.87 -14.54 -34.11
CA VAL A 136 18.67 -13.45 -33.51
C VAL A 136 19.32 -13.81 -32.18
N VAL A 137 18.71 -14.72 -31.40
CA VAL A 137 19.34 -15.25 -30.18
C VAL A 137 20.59 -16.06 -30.53
N LYS A 138 20.53 -16.88 -31.58
CA LYS A 138 21.68 -17.64 -32.10
C LYS A 138 22.77 -16.71 -32.64
N ALA A 139 22.38 -15.61 -33.30
CA ALA A 139 23.30 -14.64 -33.87
C ALA A 139 23.85 -13.60 -32.85
N ASN A 140 23.49 -13.69 -31.56
CA ASN A 140 23.87 -12.71 -30.52
C ASN A 140 23.35 -11.27 -30.73
N LEU A 141 22.38 -11.05 -31.62
CA LEU A 141 21.79 -9.73 -31.90
C LEU A 141 20.52 -9.42 -31.09
N TRP A 142 20.08 -10.38 -30.28
CA TRP A 142 18.81 -10.28 -29.55
C TRP A 142 18.73 -9.06 -28.62
N GLN A 143 19.81 -8.70 -27.90
CA GLN A 143 19.83 -7.54 -27.01
C GLN A 143 19.64 -6.22 -27.78
N GLU A 144 20.28 -6.10 -28.94
CA GLU A 144 20.17 -4.92 -29.82
C GLU A 144 18.74 -4.76 -30.34
N LEU A 145 18.11 -5.86 -30.77
CA LEU A 145 16.73 -5.86 -31.25
C LEU A 145 15.75 -5.43 -30.15
N VAL A 146 15.90 -5.96 -28.92
CA VAL A 146 15.08 -5.58 -27.76
C VAL A 146 15.27 -4.10 -27.42
N GLU A 147 16.49 -3.59 -27.40
CA GLU A 147 16.76 -2.17 -27.14
C GLU A 147 16.12 -1.26 -28.19
N LEU A 148 16.17 -1.67 -29.46
CA LEU A 148 15.61 -0.89 -30.55
C LEU A 148 14.08 -0.89 -30.52
N MET A 149 13.44 -2.02 -30.23
CA MET A 149 11.99 -2.08 -29.99
C MET A 149 11.60 -1.21 -28.79
N TRP A 150 12.37 -1.25 -27.69
CA TRP A 150 12.15 -0.38 -26.54
C TRP A 150 12.24 1.11 -26.91
N ARG A 151 13.31 1.54 -27.59
CA ARG A 151 13.48 2.93 -28.04
C ARG A 151 12.35 3.36 -28.98
N SER A 152 11.98 2.52 -29.94
CA SER A 152 10.90 2.79 -30.89
C SER A 152 9.53 2.90 -30.20
N SER A 153 9.28 2.10 -29.17
CA SER A 153 8.03 2.19 -28.39
C SER A 153 7.89 3.53 -27.65
N SER A 154 9.01 4.18 -27.29
CA SER A 154 9.01 5.42 -26.50
C SER A 154 8.45 6.64 -27.26
N GLU A 155 8.35 6.57 -28.59
CA GLU A 155 7.75 7.62 -29.42
C GLU A 155 6.22 7.64 -29.35
N PHE A 156 5.60 6.57 -28.82
CA PHE A 156 4.16 6.45 -28.69
C PHE A 156 3.67 6.99 -27.35
N ARG A 157 2.44 7.53 -27.34
CA ARG A 157 1.81 8.03 -26.12
C ARG A 157 1.58 6.88 -25.14
N LYS A 158 2.22 6.94 -23.97
CA LYS A 158 1.99 5.99 -22.87
C LYS A 158 0.50 5.90 -22.53
N GLY A 159 0.00 4.68 -22.38
CA GLY A 159 -1.38 4.39 -21.99
C GLY A 159 -2.42 4.35 -23.12
N CYS A 160 -2.04 4.48 -24.40
CA CYS A 160 -2.92 4.08 -25.51
C CYS A 160 -2.81 2.58 -25.80
N ASP A 161 -3.85 1.99 -26.39
CA ASP A 161 -3.89 0.54 -26.65
C ASP A 161 -2.77 0.08 -27.58
N LEU A 162 -2.46 0.88 -28.61
CA LEU A 162 -1.33 0.62 -29.50
C LEU A 162 -0.01 0.51 -28.72
N TYR A 163 0.24 1.40 -27.76
CA TYR A 163 1.46 1.33 -26.95
C TYR A 163 1.48 0.05 -26.11
N ARG A 164 0.36 -0.34 -25.50
CA ARG A 164 0.25 -1.60 -24.75
C ARG A 164 0.54 -2.81 -25.64
N THR A 165 -0.03 -2.85 -26.84
CA THR A 165 0.20 -3.91 -27.82
C THR A 165 1.68 -4.02 -28.21
N LEU A 166 2.34 -2.89 -28.51
CA LEU A 166 3.77 -2.88 -28.84
C LEU A 166 4.64 -3.34 -27.65
N ILE A 167 4.30 -2.91 -26.44
CA ILE A 167 4.97 -3.38 -25.22
C ILE A 167 4.73 -4.88 -24.97
N GLY A 168 3.56 -5.40 -25.36
CA GLY A 168 3.27 -6.84 -25.38
C GLY A 168 4.27 -7.61 -26.23
N TYR A 169 4.42 -7.25 -27.51
CA TYR A 169 5.40 -7.89 -28.40
C TYR A 169 6.84 -7.72 -27.91
N LEU A 170 7.19 -6.55 -27.36
CA LEU A 170 8.50 -6.34 -26.74
C LEU A 170 8.72 -7.31 -25.57
N SER A 171 7.71 -7.52 -24.73
CA SER A 171 7.78 -8.45 -23.61
C SER A 171 7.89 -9.90 -24.09
N ASP A 172 7.18 -10.27 -25.15
CA ASP A 172 7.26 -11.60 -25.78
C ASP A 172 8.67 -11.86 -26.33
N LEU A 173 9.29 -10.86 -26.98
CA LEU A 173 10.69 -10.96 -27.42
C LEU A 173 11.65 -11.02 -26.22
N LEU A 174 11.42 -10.21 -25.19
CA LEU A 174 12.26 -10.12 -23.99
C LEU A 174 12.32 -11.45 -23.23
N PHE A 175 11.20 -12.15 -23.12
CA PHE A 175 11.10 -13.41 -22.38
C PHE A 175 11.10 -14.63 -23.30
N HIS A 176 11.45 -14.48 -24.58
CA HIS A 176 11.47 -15.59 -25.52
C HIS A 176 12.24 -16.81 -24.94
N ARG A 177 11.69 -18.01 -25.11
CA ARG A 177 12.21 -19.26 -24.51
C ARG A 177 13.71 -19.50 -24.74
N ASP A 178 14.22 -19.20 -25.93
CA ASP A 178 15.65 -19.39 -26.23
C ASP A 178 16.54 -18.30 -25.61
N ALA A 179 15.96 -17.11 -25.35
CA ALA A 179 16.67 -16.00 -24.73
C ALA A 179 16.77 -16.16 -23.21
N ILE A 180 15.69 -16.63 -22.57
CA ILE A 180 15.59 -16.79 -21.11
C ILE A 180 16.41 -17.97 -20.56
N VAL A 181 16.81 -18.93 -21.40
CA VAL A 181 17.70 -20.03 -20.97
C VAL A 181 19.18 -19.66 -21.09
N LYS A 182 19.51 -18.52 -21.73
CA LYS A 182 20.89 -18.12 -22.02
C LYS A 182 21.44 -17.23 -20.90
N PRO A 183 22.46 -17.67 -20.13
CA PRO A 183 23.01 -16.93 -18.99
C PRO A 183 23.38 -15.47 -19.28
N ASP A 184 24.00 -15.22 -20.44
CA ASP A 184 24.51 -13.90 -20.84
C ASP A 184 23.41 -12.85 -21.01
N ASN A 185 22.16 -13.26 -21.18
CA ASN A 185 21.03 -12.36 -21.40
C ASN A 185 20.39 -11.87 -20.09
N HIS A 186 20.60 -12.55 -18.97
CA HIS A 186 19.76 -12.34 -17.79
C HIS A 186 19.90 -10.97 -17.14
N LYS A 187 21.12 -10.43 -17.03
CA LYS A 187 21.33 -9.06 -16.52
C LYS A 187 20.57 -8.03 -17.36
N PHE A 188 20.57 -8.22 -18.68
CA PHE A 188 19.86 -7.37 -19.61
C PHE A 188 18.33 -7.56 -19.49
N ILE A 189 17.85 -8.81 -19.35
CA ILE A 189 16.43 -9.12 -19.07
C ILE A 189 15.95 -8.38 -17.82
N VAL A 190 16.69 -8.48 -16.72
CA VAL A 190 16.37 -7.79 -15.46
C VAL A 190 16.35 -6.27 -15.66
N GLN A 191 17.35 -5.71 -16.35
CA GLN A 191 17.43 -4.27 -16.60
C GLN A 191 16.23 -3.74 -17.40
N ILE A 192 15.82 -4.42 -18.48
CA ILE A 192 14.66 -4.01 -19.27
C ILE A 192 13.35 -4.25 -18.50
N SER A 193 13.26 -5.35 -17.75
CA SER A 193 12.11 -5.67 -16.90
C SER A 193 11.85 -4.59 -15.85
N GLN A 194 12.89 -4.07 -15.20
CA GLN A 194 12.75 -2.97 -14.24
C GLN A 194 12.24 -1.68 -14.91
N LYS A 195 12.67 -1.40 -16.15
CA LYS A 195 12.14 -0.26 -16.94
C LYS A 195 10.67 -0.46 -17.31
N LEU A 196 10.26 -1.68 -17.65
CA LEU A 196 8.88 -2.04 -17.95
C LEU A 196 7.98 -1.89 -16.72
N LEU A 197 8.40 -2.40 -15.57
CA LEU A 197 7.69 -2.27 -14.29
C LEU A 197 7.50 -0.79 -13.91
N ALA A 198 8.57 0.02 -13.98
CA ALA A 198 8.50 1.45 -13.72
C ALA A 198 7.57 2.18 -14.71
N THR A 199 7.47 1.71 -15.95
CA THR A 199 6.53 2.26 -16.93
C THR A 199 5.09 1.81 -16.65
N GLY A 200 4.91 0.59 -16.14
CA GLY A 200 3.62 0.08 -15.69
C GLY A 200 3.01 0.91 -14.56
N GLU A 201 3.81 1.50 -13.69
CA GLU A 201 3.31 2.43 -12.66
C GLU A 201 2.62 3.66 -13.26
N ALA A 202 3.01 4.08 -14.47
CA ALA A 202 2.43 5.21 -15.17
C ALA A 202 1.34 4.82 -16.19
N ALA A 203 1.26 3.54 -16.57
CA ALA A 203 0.36 3.06 -17.61
C ALA A 203 -0.14 1.64 -17.30
N GLN A 204 -1.45 1.54 -17.00
CA GLN A 204 -2.15 0.29 -16.70
C GLN A 204 -2.00 -0.77 -17.78
N GLY A 205 -1.89 -2.03 -17.36
CA GLY A 205 -1.85 -3.23 -18.21
C GLY A 205 -0.48 -3.66 -18.72
N ILE A 206 0.54 -2.81 -18.61
CA ILE A 206 1.93 -3.19 -18.99
C ILE A 206 2.43 -4.34 -18.13
N ALA A 207 2.24 -4.28 -16.81
CA ALA A 207 2.68 -5.35 -15.91
C ALA A 207 1.94 -6.67 -16.17
N ALA A 208 0.67 -6.64 -16.56
CA ALA A 208 -0.08 -7.85 -16.91
C ALA A 208 0.46 -8.51 -18.18
N HIS A 209 0.76 -7.73 -19.21
CA HIS A 209 1.42 -8.24 -20.42
C HIS A 209 2.79 -8.84 -20.08
N MET A 210 3.60 -8.11 -19.32
CA MET A 210 4.92 -8.57 -18.88
C MET A 210 4.82 -9.88 -18.08
N ALA A 211 3.87 -9.99 -17.15
CA ALA A 211 3.65 -11.21 -16.38
C ALA A 211 3.28 -12.39 -17.29
N ARG A 212 2.38 -12.18 -18.26
CA ARG A 212 2.00 -13.20 -19.24
C ARG A 212 3.19 -13.64 -20.09
N SER A 213 3.94 -12.69 -20.66
CA SER A 213 5.08 -12.98 -21.52
C SER A 213 6.21 -13.71 -20.78
N LEU A 214 6.41 -13.44 -19.49
CA LEU A 214 7.35 -14.20 -18.65
C LEU A 214 6.85 -15.62 -18.36
N ILE A 215 5.56 -15.78 -18.02
CA ILE A 215 5.01 -17.05 -17.54
C ILE A 215 4.76 -18.04 -18.68
N MET A 216 4.47 -17.57 -19.89
CA MET A 216 4.28 -18.44 -21.06
C MET A 216 5.50 -19.37 -21.29
N PRO A 217 6.74 -18.87 -21.44
CA PRO A 217 7.93 -19.71 -21.49
C PRO A 217 8.15 -20.55 -20.23
N LEU A 218 7.97 -19.99 -19.03
CA LEU A 218 8.17 -20.72 -17.77
C LEU A 218 7.16 -21.85 -17.56
N SER A 219 6.01 -21.82 -18.25
CA SER A 219 5.06 -22.93 -18.25
C SER A 219 5.67 -24.18 -18.91
N GLU A 220 6.55 -23.99 -19.90
CA GLU A 220 7.25 -25.06 -20.59
C GLU A 220 8.26 -25.73 -19.67
N ARG A 221 8.14 -27.06 -19.54
CA ARG A 221 9.05 -27.86 -18.71
C ARG A 221 10.51 -27.74 -19.19
N ALA A 222 10.72 -27.77 -20.51
CA ALA A 222 12.06 -27.71 -21.08
C ALA A 222 12.80 -26.42 -20.73
N VAL A 223 12.08 -25.31 -20.59
CA VAL A 223 12.66 -24.01 -20.20
C VAL A 223 13.07 -24.06 -18.73
N ARG A 224 12.18 -24.49 -17.82
CA ARG A 224 12.49 -24.60 -16.38
C ARG A 224 13.68 -25.50 -16.09
N ASP A 225 13.76 -26.65 -16.75
CA ASP A 225 14.84 -27.61 -16.57
C ASP A 225 16.18 -27.09 -17.14
N ALA A 226 16.15 -26.11 -18.05
CA ALA A 226 17.33 -25.50 -18.66
C ALA A 226 17.82 -24.22 -17.95
N LEU A 227 17.09 -23.71 -16.95
CA LEU A 227 17.48 -22.50 -16.23
C LEU A 227 18.70 -22.77 -15.30
N PRO A 228 19.78 -21.99 -15.40
CA PRO A 228 20.91 -22.09 -14.48
C PRO A 228 20.54 -21.64 -13.06
N SER A 229 21.00 -22.35 -12.03
CA SER A 229 20.67 -22.07 -10.62
C SER A 229 20.98 -20.64 -10.19
N GLY A 230 22.21 -20.15 -10.41
CA GLY A 230 22.60 -18.80 -9.97
C GLY A 230 21.91 -17.66 -10.72
N THR A 231 21.20 -17.93 -11.81
CA THR A 231 20.43 -16.89 -12.53
C THR A 231 18.93 -17.00 -12.41
N LEU A 232 18.45 -18.15 -11.95
CA LEU A 232 17.10 -18.29 -11.46
C LEU A 232 16.83 -17.28 -10.33
N ASP A 233 17.79 -17.09 -9.42
CA ASP A 233 17.65 -16.17 -8.28
C ASP A 233 17.42 -14.72 -8.72
N GLU A 234 18.23 -14.18 -9.66
CA GLU A 234 18.07 -12.82 -10.17
C GLU A 234 16.73 -12.62 -10.87
N LEU A 235 16.32 -13.59 -11.70
CA LEU A 235 15.05 -13.54 -12.42
C LEU A 235 13.85 -13.59 -11.46
N MET A 236 13.87 -14.47 -10.46
CA MET A 236 12.80 -14.56 -9.47
C MET A 236 12.77 -13.30 -8.60
N GLN A 237 13.91 -12.88 -8.06
CA GLN A 237 14.03 -11.76 -7.13
C GLN A 237 13.67 -10.40 -7.75
N ASP A 238 14.13 -10.12 -8.97
CA ASP A 238 14.07 -8.78 -9.56
C ASP A 238 13.06 -8.66 -10.71
N VAL A 239 12.38 -9.76 -11.09
CA VAL A 239 11.30 -9.74 -12.10
C VAL A 239 10.02 -10.37 -11.57
N LEU A 240 10.04 -11.65 -11.16
CA LEU A 240 8.83 -12.37 -10.75
C LEU A 240 8.22 -11.81 -9.45
N VAL A 241 9.05 -11.60 -8.42
CA VAL A 241 8.61 -11.07 -7.12
C VAL A 241 8.07 -9.64 -7.24
N PRO A 242 8.71 -8.71 -8.00
CA PRO A 242 8.11 -7.41 -8.30
C PRO A 242 6.76 -7.47 -9.00
N LEU A 243 6.51 -8.47 -9.86
CA LEU A 243 5.18 -8.69 -10.47
C LEU A 243 4.14 -9.13 -9.43
N LEU A 244 4.51 -9.98 -8.45
CA LEU A 244 3.65 -10.32 -7.30
C LEU A 244 3.32 -9.10 -6.44
N MET A 245 4.27 -8.18 -6.31
CA MET A 245 4.12 -6.93 -5.56
C MET A 245 3.36 -5.86 -6.35
N PHE A 246 3.14 -6.03 -7.65
CA PHE A 246 2.67 -4.95 -8.51
C PHE A 246 1.24 -4.47 -8.17
N GLY A 247 1.01 -3.16 -8.33
CA GLY A 247 -0.26 -2.46 -8.05
C GLY A 247 -0.04 -1.26 -7.13
N TYR A 248 -0.48 -0.08 -7.56
CA TYR A 248 -0.22 1.19 -6.87
C TYR A 248 -1.38 1.63 -5.98
N VAL A 249 -1.07 2.40 -4.92
CA VAL A 249 -2.10 3.14 -4.18
C VAL A 249 -2.60 4.29 -5.04
N PHE A 250 -3.83 4.17 -5.55
CA PHE A 250 -4.50 5.24 -6.29
C PHE A 250 -4.58 6.53 -5.46
N ARG A 251 -4.35 7.68 -6.09
CA ARG A 251 -4.67 8.97 -5.45
C ARG A 251 -6.17 9.01 -5.14
N LYS A 252 -6.55 9.65 -4.03
CA LYS A 252 -7.94 9.71 -3.51
C LYS A 252 -9.02 9.99 -4.57
N GLN A 253 -8.69 10.79 -5.58
CA GLN A 253 -9.58 11.16 -6.69
C GLN A 253 -9.92 9.98 -7.61
N PHE A 254 -8.95 9.09 -7.88
CA PHE A 254 -9.13 7.89 -8.70
C PHE A 254 -9.77 6.74 -7.90
N LYS A 255 -9.60 6.72 -6.57
CA LYS A 255 -10.25 5.74 -5.70
C LYS A 255 -11.78 5.80 -5.81
N ILE A 256 -12.36 7.01 -5.84
CA ILE A 256 -13.82 7.18 -6.01
C ILE A 256 -14.30 6.57 -7.35
N VAL A 257 -13.53 6.75 -8.42
CA VAL A 257 -13.86 6.18 -9.73
C VAL A 257 -13.81 4.65 -9.66
N GLN A 258 -12.80 4.09 -9.00
CA GLN A 258 -12.65 2.66 -8.79
C GLN A 258 -13.81 2.08 -7.97
N ASP A 259 -14.11 2.66 -6.80
CA ASP A 259 -15.20 2.23 -5.93
C ASP A 259 -16.56 2.29 -6.69
N THR A 260 -16.72 3.29 -7.56
CA THR A 260 -17.92 3.43 -8.42
C THR A 260 -17.98 2.33 -9.49
N VAL A 261 -16.87 2.05 -10.18
CA VAL A 261 -16.80 0.97 -11.19
C VAL A 261 -17.05 -0.38 -10.55
N GLU A 262 -16.45 -0.64 -9.39
CA GLU A 262 -16.63 -1.87 -8.62
C GLU A 262 -18.09 -2.03 -8.17
N TYR A 263 -18.72 -0.96 -7.65
CA TYR A 263 -20.14 -0.96 -7.31
C TYR A 263 -21.02 -1.26 -8.53
N ILE A 264 -20.73 -0.68 -9.69
CA ILE A 264 -21.45 -0.92 -10.94
C ILE A 264 -21.27 -2.37 -11.41
N GLN A 265 -20.06 -2.93 -11.33
CA GLN A 265 -19.78 -4.32 -11.70
C GLN A 265 -20.55 -5.31 -10.81
N HIS A 266 -20.52 -5.10 -9.48
CA HIS A 266 -21.27 -5.91 -8.53
C HIS A 266 -22.79 -5.77 -8.68
N SER A 267 -23.27 -4.57 -9.06
CA SER A 267 -24.69 -4.29 -9.29
C SER A 267 -25.17 -4.64 -10.71
N GLY A 268 -24.25 -5.00 -11.62
CA GLY A 268 -24.51 -5.15 -13.05
C GLY A 268 -25.44 -6.32 -13.39
N THR A 269 -25.55 -7.32 -12.52
CA THR A 269 -26.53 -8.41 -12.64
C THR A 269 -27.95 -7.95 -12.34
N THR A 270 -28.12 -6.85 -11.60
CA THR A 270 -29.41 -6.29 -11.16
C THR A 270 -29.92 -5.18 -12.09
N TYR A 271 -29.03 -4.51 -12.83
CA TYR A 271 -29.34 -3.33 -13.67
C TYR A 271 -28.73 -3.45 -15.08
N SER A 272 -29.04 -4.52 -15.81
CA SER A 272 -28.46 -4.81 -17.13
C SER A 272 -29.13 -4.00 -18.25
N THR A 273 -28.57 -2.84 -18.60
CA THR A 273 -28.85 -2.19 -19.90
C THR A 273 -27.62 -1.99 -20.78
N ASN A 274 -26.40 -2.14 -20.26
CA ASN A 274 -25.17 -2.07 -21.06
C ASN A 274 -24.24 -3.26 -20.76
N ILE A 275 -23.70 -3.86 -21.82
CA ILE A 275 -22.56 -4.78 -21.72
C ILE A 275 -21.39 -3.94 -21.21
N LEU A 276 -20.87 -4.28 -20.03
CA LEU A 276 -19.65 -3.66 -19.51
C LEU A 276 -18.50 -4.09 -20.42
N LEU A 277 -18.02 -3.19 -21.29
CA LEU A 277 -16.78 -3.40 -22.05
C LEU A 277 -15.64 -3.63 -21.06
N GLU A 278 -14.73 -4.56 -21.37
CA GLU A 278 -13.61 -4.96 -20.52
C GLU A 278 -12.98 -3.74 -19.82
N SER A 279 -13.05 -3.74 -18.50
CA SER A 279 -12.55 -2.63 -17.69
C SER A 279 -11.06 -2.86 -17.48
N ASN A 280 -10.20 -1.97 -18.01
CA ASN A 280 -8.75 -2.01 -17.75
C ASN A 280 -8.38 -1.70 -16.28
N TRP A 281 -9.36 -1.54 -15.39
CA TRP A 281 -9.17 -1.28 -13.96
C TRP A 281 -8.63 -2.49 -13.20
N ASP A 282 -8.87 -3.72 -13.70
CA ASP A 282 -8.33 -4.95 -13.14
C ASP A 282 -6.89 -5.23 -13.61
N ALA A 283 -6.36 -4.45 -14.56
CA ALA A 283 -5.15 -4.80 -15.29
C ALA A 283 -3.92 -4.89 -14.37
N ASP A 284 -3.88 -4.13 -13.28
CA ASP A 284 -2.79 -4.19 -12.31
C ASP A 284 -2.93 -5.38 -11.35
N GLN A 285 -4.17 -5.74 -10.98
CA GLN A 285 -4.48 -6.98 -10.23
C GLN A 285 -4.21 -8.23 -11.08
N ARG A 286 -4.45 -8.13 -12.40
CA ARG A 286 -4.24 -9.21 -13.36
C ARG A 286 -2.78 -9.62 -13.45
N ALA A 287 -1.82 -8.69 -13.32
CA ALA A 287 -0.41 -9.03 -13.21
C ALA A 287 -0.15 -9.98 -12.03
N ARG A 288 -0.66 -9.65 -10.84
CA ARG A 288 -0.57 -10.51 -9.65
C ARG A 288 -1.29 -11.83 -9.85
N ALA A 289 -2.51 -11.82 -10.37
CA ALA A 289 -3.29 -13.03 -10.61
C ALA A 289 -2.59 -14.01 -11.54
N ILE A 290 -1.99 -13.52 -12.63
CA ILE A 290 -1.16 -14.30 -13.55
C ILE A 290 0.03 -14.92 -12.80
N THR A 291 0.75 -14.13 -12.00
CA THR A 291 1.91 -14.65 -11.26
C THR A 291 1.55 -15.64 -10.17
N LEU A 292 0.45 -15.42 -9.43
CA LEU A 292 -0.08 -16.39 -8.47
C LEU A 292 -0.53 -17.68 -9.16
N ARG A 293 -1.13 -17.59 -10.37
CA ARG A 293 -1.48 -18.75 -11.19
C ARG A 293 -0.26 -19.62 -11.50
N PHE A 294 0.87 -18.98 -11.81
CA PHE A 294 2.14 -19.68 -12.04
C PHE A 294 2.62 -20.41 -10.79
N LEU A 295 2.61 -19.77 -9.61
CA LEU A 295 3.01 -20.45 -8.37
C LEU A 295 2.14 -21.68 -8.08
N LEU A 296 0.83 -21.59 -8.33
CA LEU A 296 -0.13 -22.70 -8.17
C LEU A 296 0.06 -23.84 -9.19
N SER A 297 0.87 -23.64 -10.22
CA SER A 297 1.18 -24.66 -11.24
C SER A 297 2.44 -25.49 -10.92
N LEU A 298 3.25 -25.02 -9.96
CA LEU A 298 4.47 -25.69 -9.53
C LEU A 298 4.14 -27.00 -8.80
N ASN A 299 5.03 -27.99 -8.94
CA ASN A 299 4.81 -29.33 -8.41
C ASN A 299 5.98 -29.77 -7.52
N LYS A 300 5.68 -30.21 -6.29
CA LYS A 300 6.67 -30.60 -5.28
C LYS A 300 7.61 -31.73 -5.72
N GLU A 301 7.11 -32.68 -6.51
CA GLU A 301 7.88 -33.86 -6.95
C GLU A 301 8.99 -33.52 -7.96
N LYS A 302 8.99 -32.29 -8.52
CA LYS A 302 9.97 -31.86 -9.50
C LYS A 302 11.03 -30.97 -8.88
N SER A 303 12.31 -31.30 -9.13
CA SER A 303 13.44 -30.53 -8.63
C SER A 303 13.49 -29.11 -9.18
N SER A 304 13.22 -28.90 -10.47
CA SER A 304 13.20 -27.57 -11.08
C SER A 304 12.11 -26.66 -10.50
N ASP A 305 10.93 -27.21 -10.21
CA ASP A 305 9.83 -26.47 -9.59
C ASP A 305 10.14 -26.10 -8.14
N ARG A 306 10.77 -27.00 -7.39
CA ARG A 306 11.27 -26.71 -6.03
C ARG A 306 12.33 -25.61 -6.02
N SER A 307 13.31 -25.68 -6.93
CA SER A 307 14.31 -24.62 -7.07
C SER A 307 13.69 -23.26 -7.42
N ILE A 308 12.66 -23.23 -8.26
CA ILE A 308 11.91 -21.99 -8.56
C ILE A 308 11.19 -21.48 -7.30
N ALA A 309 10.54 -22.36 -6.54
CA ALA A 309 9.86 -21.99 -5.29
C ALA A 309 10.85 -21.41 -4.26
N GLU A 310 11.98 -22.08 -4.04
CA GLU A 310 13.05 -21.65 -3.12
C GLU A 310 13.64 -20.30 -3.55
N ALA A 311 14.02 -20.15 -4.82
CA ALA A 311 14.52 -18.88 -5.38
C ALA A 311 13.48 -17.74 -5.24
N THR A 312 12.20 -18.06 -5.42
CA THR A 312 11.11 -17.10 -5.22
C THR A 312 10.96 -16.71 -3.75
N VAL A 313 11.08 -17.64 -2.80
CA VAL A 313 11.05 -17.35 -1.36
C VAL A 313 12.25 -16.53 -0.93
N GLN A 314 13.45 -16.81 -1.45
CA GLN A 314 14.63 -15.96 -1.27
C GLN A 314 14.38 -14.53 -1.78
N GLY A 315 13.83 -14.39 -2.98
CA GLY A 315 13.44 -13.10 -3.54
C GLY A 315 12.38 -12.38 -2.70
N ILE A 316 11.40 -13.10 -2.16
CA ILE A 316 10.39 -12.57 -1.24
C ILE A 316 11.05 -12.01 0.01
N ARG A 317 11.97 -12.75 0.64
CA ARG A 317 12.70 -12.30 1.85
C ARG A 317 13.52 -11.04 1.56
N TYR A 318 14.19 -10.99 0.41
CA TYR A 318 14.96 -9.83 -0.03
C TYR A 318 14.09 -8.59 -0.24
N GLN A 319 12.99 -8.70 -0.99
CA GLN A 319 12.08 -7.58 -1.23
C GLN A 319 11.33 -7.16 0.04
N TYR A 320 10.97 -8.11 0.91
CA TYR A 320 10.36 -7.82 2.21
C TYR A 320 11.29 -6.96 3.07
N ALA A 321 12.59 -7.30 3.13
CA ALA A 321 13.58 -6.52 3.87
C ALA A 321 13.73 -5.09 3.32
N LYS A 322 13.66 -4.89 1.99
CA LYS A 322 13.64 -3.55 1.37
C LYS A 322 12.41 -2.72 1.74
N CYS A 323 11.26 -3.38 1.96
CA CYS A 323 10.03 -2.71 2.37
C CYS A 323 10.03 -2.30 3.85
N THR A 324 10.90 -2.90 4.67
CA THR A 324 11.02 -2.62 6.10
C THR A 324 12.02 -1.48 6.33
N GLY A 325 11.52 -0.26 6.53
CA GLY A 325 12.32 0.89 6.98
C GLY A 325 12.09 1.24 8.46
N ASP A 326 12.84 2.22 8.99
CA ASP A 326 12.73 2.71 10.38
C ASP A 326 11.39 3.38 10.73
N ARG A 327 10.52 3.63 9.75
CA ARG A 327 9.24 4.30 9.93
C ARG A 327 8.11 3.30 10.11
N ARG A 328 7.18 3.62 11.01
CA ARG A 328 5.97 2.83 11.26
C ARG A 328 5.09 2.80 10.00
N ASP A 329 4.75 1.61 9.52
CA ASP A 329 3.87 1.43 8.37
C ASP A 329 2.43 1.84 8.74
N PHE A 330 1.79 2.65 7.90
CA PHE A 330 0.38 3.03 8.03
C PHE A 330 -0.52 2.02 7.30
N GLY A 331 -1.75 1.85 7.80
CA GLY A 331 -2.76 1.00 7.15
C GLY A 331 -2.96 1.38 5.69
N ASN A 332 -3.03 0.37 4.82
CA ASN A 332 -3.15 0.49 3.37
C ASN A 332 -2.07 1.33 2.65
N SER A 333 -0.93 1.65 3.30
CA SER A 333 0.24 2.23 2.62
C SER A 333 0.87 1.25 1.62
N GLN A 334 1.70 1.76 0.70
CA GLN A 334 2.37 0.92 -0.30
C GLN A 334 3.24 -0.18 0.35
N SER A 335 4.06 0.18 1.36
CA SER A 335 4.87 -0.80 2.10
C SER A 335 4.02 -1.87 2.79
N HIS A 336 2.88 -1.49 3.37
CA HIS A 336 1.94 -2.42 3.99
C HIS A 336 1.34 -3.41 2.99
N ARG A 337 0.91 -2.93 1.82
CA ARG A 337 0.37 -3.76 0.74
C ARG A 337 1.43 -4.71 0.19
N TYR A 338 2.64 -4.22 -0.04
CA TYR A 338 3.78 -5.04 -0.47
C TYR A 338 4.07 -6.18 0.50
N LYS A 339 4.18 -5.90 1.80
CA LYS A 339 4.42 -6.93 2.82
C LYS A 339 3.32 -7.99 2.83
N THR A 340 2.05 -7.58 2.70
CA THR A 340 0.93 -8.51 2.63
C THR A 340 1.03 -9.41 1.39
N ARG A 341 1.19 -8.84 0.20
CA ARG A 341 1.30 -9.58 -1.07
C ARG A 341 2.45 -10.59 -1.08
N LEU A 342 3.60 -10.17 -0.54
CA LEU A 342 4.79 -11.03 -0.39
C LEU A 342 4.52 -12.22 0.53
N LEU A 343 3.88 -11.99 1.68
CA LEU A 343 3.54 -13.05 2.62
C LEU A 343 2.44 -13.99 2.09
N GLN A 344 1.47 -13.48 1.32
CA GLN A 344 0.49 -14.31 0.63
C GLN A 344 1.16 -15.27 -0.35
N ALA A 345 2.08 -14.77 -1.18
CA ALA A 345 2.85 -15.60 -2.11
C ALA A 345 3.73 -16.62 -1.36
N PHE A 346 4.34 -16.23 -0.25
CA PHE A 346 5.10 -17.14 0.61
C PHE A 346 4.23 -18.31 1.12
N LEU A 347 3.02 -18.03 1.61
CA LEU A 347 2.12 -19.09 2.05
C LEU A 347 1.74 -20.04 0.92
N LEU A 348 1.60 -19.58 -0.32
CA LEU A 348 1.34 -20.49 -1.45
C LEU A 348 2.51 -21.42 -1.77
N LEU A 349 3.74 -20.96 -1.53
CA LEU A 349 4.97 -21.70 -1.82
C LEU A 349 5.41 -22.62 -0.69
N LEU A 350 4.96 -22.37 0.53
CA LEU A 350 5.36 -23.13 1.73
C LEU A 350 5.31 -24.66 1.57
N PRO A 351 4.30 -25.30 0.92
CA PRO A 351 4.28 -26.76 0.78
C PRO A 351 5.38 -27.34 -0.11
N LEU A 352 5.98 -26.50 -0.97
CA LEU A 352 7.01 -26.85 -1.96
C LEU A 352 8.42 -26.77 -1.40
N LEU A 353 8.60 -26.14 -0.24
CA LEU A 353 9.91 -25.90 0.37
C LEU A 353 10.46 -27.16 1.03
N ASP A 354 11.78 -27.25 1.07
CA ASP A 354 12.47 -28.28 1.83
C ASP A 354 12.62 -27.88 3.31
N GLU A 355 13.15 -28.81 4.11
CA GLU A 355 13.27 -28.63 5.56
C GLU A 355 14.24 -27.50 5.93
N GLU A 356 15.32 -27.32 5.16
CA GLU A 356 16.32 -26.25 5.38
C GLU A 356 15.70 -24.88 5.14
N GLU A 357 15.02 -24.69 4.02
CA GLU A 357 14.38 -23.43 3.65
C GLU A 357 13.18 -23.12 4.57
N CYS A 358 12.44 -24.13 5.04
CA CYS A 358 11.42 -23.98 6.08
C CYS A 358 12.00 -23.45 7.39
N LEU A 359 13.15 -23.98 7.85
CA LEU A 359 13.82 -23.51 9.07
C LEU A 359 14.32 -22.06 8.94
N LEU A 360 14.89 -21.73 7.78
CA LEU A 360 15.30 -20.35 7.48
C LEU A 360 14.11 -19.40 7.46
N SER A 361 12.99 -19.84 6.87
CA SER A 361 11.74 -19.07 6.81
C SER A 361 11.14 -18.86 8.19
N LEU A 362 11.17 -19.88 9.06
CA LEU A 362 10.74 -19.76 10.45
C LEU A 362 11.54 -18.68 11.19
N SER A 363 12.88 -18.69 11.06
CA SER A 363 13.73 -17.68 11.68
C SER A 363 13.46 -16.28 11.13
N TRP A 364 13.23 -16.16 9.82
CA TRP A 364 12.87 -14.89 9.17
C TRP A 364 11.56 -14.31 9.71
N LEU A 365 10.49 -15.11 9.75
CA LEU A 365 9.18 -14.68 10.25
C LEU A 365 9.23 -14.30 11.73
N CYS A 366 9.91 -15.10 12.56
CA CYS A 366 10.08 -14.81 13.99
C CYS A 366 10.84 -13.50 14.22
N LYS A 367 11.92 -13.25 13.47
CA LYS A 367 12.66 -11.98 13.53
C LYS A 367 11.81 -10.80 13.05
N GLY A 368 10.96 -11.01 12.03
CA GLY A 368 9.99 -10.04 11.57
C GLY A 368 9.00 -9.63 12.68
N LEU A 369 8.46 -10.60 13.42
CA LEU A 369 7.63 -10.32 14.59
C LEU A 369 8.37 -9.55 15.68
N ILE A 370 9.67 -9.74 15.85
CA ILE A 370 10.44 -9.03 16.89
C ILE A 370 10.74 -7.59 16.46
N LYS A 371 11.19 -7.38 15.23
CA LYS A 371 11.73 -6.08 14.77
C LYS A 371 10.69 -5.13 14.19
N ASP A 372 9.65 -5.65 13.54
CA ASP A 372 8.76 -4.82 12.74
C ASP A 372 7.52 -4.37 13.53
N HIS A 373 7.13 -3.11 13.35
CA HIS A 373 5.81 -2.61 13.78
C HIS A 373 4.78 -2.89 12.69
N GLN A 374 4.11 -4.03 12.81
CA GLN A 374 3.23 -4.54 11.74
C GLN A 374 1.77 -4.14 11.94
N GLN A 375 1.11 -3.91 10.81
CA GLN A 375 -0.34 -3.81 10.72
C GLN A 375 -1.00 -5.19 10.91
N PRO A 376 -2.28 -5.25 11.32
CA PRO A 376 -2.94 -6.51 11.65
C PRO A 376 -2.91 -7.57 10.53
N SER A 377 -3.12 -7.20 9.27
CA SER A 377 -3.12 -8.16 8.14
C SER A 377 -1.77 -8.86 7.98
N VAL A 378 -0.67 -8.10 7.98
CA VAL A 378 0.71 -8.63 7.91
C VAL A 378 0.95 -9.55 9.09
N ARG A 379 0.54 -9.11 10.28
CA ARG A 379 0.74 -9.85 11.53
C ARG A 379 0.01 -11.20 11.52
N TYR A 380 -1.26 -11.25 11.10
CA TYR A 380 -2.02 -12.50 11.00
C TYR A 380 -1.39 -13.50 10.03
N ILE A 381 -0.91 -13.05 8.86
CA ILE A 381 -0.28 -13.92 7.88
C ILE A 381 1.07 -14.46 8.40
N GLN A 382 1.86 -13.63 9.10
CA GLN A 382 3.11 -14.09 9.71
C GLN A 382 2.88 -15.07 10.86
N GLU A 383 1.95 -14.74 11.77
CA GLU A 383 1.56 -15.62 12.89
C GLU A 383 1.10 -16.98 12.36
N TRP A 384 0.34 -16.98 11.26
CA TRP A 384 -0.14 -18.17 10.57
C TRP A 384 0.99 -18.94 9.88
N GLY A 385 1.88 -18.28 9.15
CA GLY A 385 3.04 -18.92 8.51
C GLY A 385 3.97 -19.61 9.51
N ILE A 386 4.22 -18.97 10.67
CA ILE A 386 4.97 -19.59 11.77
C ILE A 386 4.25 -20.84 12.28
N ALA A 387 2.94 -20.75 12.51
CA ALA A 387 2.16 -21.90 12.98
C ALA A 387 2.19 -23.05 11.96
N LEU A 388 1.98 -22.78 10.67
CA LEU A 388 2.01 -23.79 9.60
C LEU A 388 3.36 -24.49 9.51
N ILE A 389 4.48 -23.75 9.55
CA ILE A 389 5.82 -24.36 9.51
C ILE A 389 5.99 -25.35 10.66
N VAL A 390 5.62 -24.96 11.89
CA VAL A 390 5.78 -25.81 13.07
C VAL A 390 4.80 -26.99 13.08
N ILE A 391 3.59 -26.80 12.54
CA ILE A 391 2.61 -27.89 12.38
C ILE A 391 3.10 -28.93 11.38
N PHE A 392 3.66 -28.50 10.24
CA PHE A 392 4.20 -29.40 9.22
C PHE A 392 5.56 -30.00 9.59
N HIS A 393 6.33 -29.32 10.45
CA HIS A 393 7.64 -29.75 10.96
C HIS A 393 7.69 -29.65 12.50
N PRO A 394 7.10 -30.62 13.24
CA PRO A 394 7.02 -30.56 14.71
C PRO A 394 8.38 -30.45 15.42
N ASN A 395 9.44 -30.95 14.79
CA ASN A 395 10.83 -30.80 15.27
C ASN A 395 11.31 -29.34 15.35
N PHE A 396 10.60 -28.39 14.74
CA PHE A 396 10.89 -26.96 14.82
C PHE A 396 10.23 -26.26 16.01
N TYR A 397 9.38 -26.93 16.79
CA TYR A 397 8.76 -26.36 17.99
C TYR A 397 9.76 -25.75 19.00
N PRO A 398 10.91 -26.39 19.31
CA PRO A 398 11.92 -25.77 20.17
C PRO A 398 12.52 -24.48 19.61
N HIS A 399 12.62 -24.35 18.27
CA HIS A 399 13.11 -23.14 17.62
C HIS A 399 12.12 -21.98 17.77
N LEU A 400 10.81 -22.26 17.66
CA LEU A 400 9.77 -21.28 17.96
C LEU A 400 9.86 -20.79 19.41
N LEU A 401 9.98 -21.71 20.37
CA LEU A 401 10.10 -21.35 21.80
C LEU A 401 11.37 -20.53 22.09
N LYS A 402 12.50 -20.87 21.45
CA LYS A 402 13.73 -20.10 21.55
C LYS A 402 13.54 -18.66 21.06
N HIS A 403 12.96 -18.48 19.87
CA HIS A 403 12.69 -17.14 19.34
C HIS A 403 11.65 -16.38 20.15
N PHE A 404 10.66 -17.07 20.71
CA PHE A 404 9.70 -16.45 21.62
C PHE A 404 10.39 -15.85 22.85
N LEU A 405 11.28 -16.61 23.50
CA LEU A 405 12.04 -16.15 24.65
C LEU A 405 12.98 -14.99 24.30
N GLU A 406 13.69 -15.06 23.17
CA GLU A 406 14.55 -13.98 22.67
C GLU A 406 13.74 -12.70 22.43
N GLY A 407 12.64 -12.81 21.68
CA GLY A 407 11.75 -11.70 21.36
C GLY A 407 11.12 -11.06 22.59
N SER A 408 10.78 -11.86 23.59
CA SER A 408 10.20 -11.37 24.84
C SER A 408 11.14 -10.44 25.63
N LYS A 409 12.46 -10.63 25.51
CA LYS A 409 13.48 -9.79 26.13
C LYS A 409 13.75 -8.52 25.32
N GLU A 410 13.66 -8.60 24.00
CA GLU A 410 13.92 -7.47 23.09
C GLU A 410 12.73 -6.52 22.99
N ARG A 411 11.51 -7.05 22.82
CA ARG A 411 10.30 -6.23 22.64
C ARG A 411 9.05 -6.93 23.18
N VAL A 412 8.61 -6.52 24.37
CA VAL A 412 7.38 -7.07 25.01
C VAL A 412 6.13 -7.00 24.12
N GLY A 413 6.08 -6.05 23.18
CA GLY A 413 4.98 -5.91 22.21
C GLY A 413 4.83 -7.07 21.21
N CYS A 414 5.87 -7.89 20.97
CA CYS A 414 5.76 -9.05 20.07
C CYS A 414 5.20 -10.31 20.74
N VAL A 415 5.17 -10.33 22.09
CA VAL A 415 4.75 -11.50 22.88
C VAL A 415 3.35 -11.96 22.49
N GLY A 416 2.41 -11.04 22.26
CA GLY A 416 1.05 -11.39 21.84
C GLY A 416 1.00 -12.22 20.55
N SER A 417 1.86 -11.92 19.57
CA SER A 417 1.94 -12.67 18.32
C SER A 417 2.52 -14.06 18.50
N PHE A 418 3.59 -14.20 19.30
CA PHE A 418 4.12 -15.52 19.64
C PHE A 418 3.09 -16.37 20.38
N LEU A 419 2.32 -15.78 21.29
CA LEU A 419 1.24 -16.47 21.99
C LEU A 419 0.11 -16.90 21.04
N ALA A 420 -0.23 -16.08 20.05
CA ALA A 420 -1.19 -16.44 19.01
C ALA A 420 -0.70 -17.64 18.17
N SER A 421 0.53 -17.58 17.63
CA SER A 421 1.13 -18.71 16.90
C SER A 421 1.22 -19.98 17.75
N LEU A 422 1.65 -19.87 19.00
CA LEU A 422 1.72 -20.99 19.94
C LEU A 422 0.35 -21.60 20.20
N THR A 423 -0.69 -20.78 20.32
CA THR A 423 -2.08 -21.24 20.50
C THR A 423 -2.54 -22.03 19.29
N HIS A 424 -2.27 -21.56 18.07
CA HIS A 424 -2.65 -22.25 16.85
C HIS A 424 -1.93 -23.59 16.69
N VAL A 425 -0.63 -23.65 17.01
CA VAL A 425 0.11 -24.93 17.03
C VAL A 425 -0.48 -25.88 18.08
N ALA A 426 -0.65 -25.41 19.32
CA ALA A 426 -1.16 -26.22 20.42
C ALA A 426 -2.57 -26.77 20.15
N CYS A 427 -3.47 -25.97 19.55
CA CYS A 427 -4.84 -26.40 19.25
C CYS A 427 -4.94 -27.33 18.02
N THR A 428 -3.82 -27.78 17.46
CA THR A 428 -3.80 -28.74 16.34
C THR A 428 -3.06 -30.04 16.65
N THR A 429 -2.40 -30.12 17.81
CA THR A 429 -1.68 -31.32 18.24
C THR A 429 -2.46 -32.10 19.29
N GLU A 430 -2.23 -33.40 19.33
CA GLU A 430 -2.70 -34.31 20.40
C GLU A 430 -1.55 -34.66 21.36
N GLU A 431 -0.32 -34.17 21.10
CA GLU A 431 0.85 -34.46 21.92
C GLU A 431 0.80 -33.70 23.26
N GLU A 432 0.55 -34.44 24.34
CA GLU A 432 0.46 -33.89 25.70
C GLU A 432 1.73 -33.16 26.15
N GLU A 433 2.91 -33.55 25.65
CA GLU A 433 4.17 -32.85 25.96
C GLU A 433 4.18 -31.42 25.39
N VAL A 434 3.79 -31.25 24.12
CA VAL A 434 3.71 -29.95 23.45
C VAL A 434 2.68 -29.06 24.15
N LEU A 435 1.52 -29.61 24.51
CA LEU A 435 0.47 -28.91 25.25
C LEU A 435 0.94 -28.46 26.64
N SER A 436 1.62 -29.34 27.37
CA SER A 436 2.20 -29.03 28.69
C SER A 436 3.22 -27.90 28.59
N GLN A 437 4.11 -27.94 27.58
CA GLN A 437 5.05 -26.86 27.32
C GLN A 437 4.34 -25.56 26.93
N ALA A 438 3.35 -25.60 26.03
CA ALA A 438 2.61 -24.42 25.61
C ALA A 438 1.94 -23.68 26.80
N ILE A 439 1.34 -24.44 27.72
CA ILE A 439 0.78 -23.90 28.98
C ILE A 439 1.90 -23.31 29.84
N GLN A 440 3.00 -24.03 30.05
CA GLN A 440 4.13 -23.58 30.87
C GLN A 440 4.74 -22.25 30.38
N TYR A 441 4.88 -22.08 29.06
CA TYR A 441 5.42 -20.86 28.46
C TYR A 441 4.41 -19.71 28.42
N THR A 442 3.11 -20.00 28.36
CA THR A 442 2.06 -18.96 28.31
C THR A 442 1.69 -18.44 29.71
N LEU A 443 1.65 -19.31 30.72
CA LEU A 443 1.18 -19.00 32.07
C LEU A 443 1.83 -17.76 32.72
N PRO A 444 3.16 -17.55 32.65
CA PRO A 444 3.80 -16.37 33.24
C PRO A 444 3.28 -15.05 32.65
N TRP A 445 2.86 -15.05 31.38
CA TRP A 445 2.42 -13.85 30.69
C TRP A 445 1.03 -13.38 31.09
N CYS A 446 0.22 -14.23 31.74
CA CYS A 446 -1.04 -13.81 32.35
C CYS A 446 -0.85 -12.77 33.46
N MET A 447 0.34 -12.71 34.05
CA MET A 447 0.71 -11.76 35.11
C MET A 447 1.63 -10.63 34.62
N ALA A 448 1.86 -10.51 33.31
CA ALA A 448 2.72 -9.48 32.73
C ALA A 448 2.24 -8.06 33.08
N GLN A 449 3.10 -7.05 33.18
CA GLN A 449 2.65 -5.68 33.46
C GLN A 449 1.87 -5.05 32.29
N HIS A 450 2.18 -5.46 31.05
CA HIS A 450 1.55 -4.92 29.85
C HIS A 450 0.16 -5.53 29.61
N PHE A 451 -0.88 -4.68 29.57
CA PHE A 451 -2.29 -5.10 29.51
C PHE A 451 -2.60 -6.02 28.31
N ASN A 452 -2.21 -5.62 27.08
CA ASN A 452 -2.50 -6.43 25.89
C ASN A 452 -1.79 -7.78 25.95
N THR A 453 -0.57 -7.84 26.52
CA THR A 453 0.18 -9.09 26.63
C THR A 453 -0.52 -10.06 27.59
N ARG A 454 -1.01 -9.56 28.73
CA ARG A 454 -1.84 -10.37 29.64
C ARG A 454 -3.09 -10.88 28.96
N LEU A 455 -3.76 -10.03 28.20
CA LEU A 455 -5.00 -10.37 27.51
C LEU A 455 -4.78 -11.52 26.51
N TYR A 456 -3.75 -11.42 25.66
CA TYR A 456 -3.38 -12.49 24.75
C TYR A 456 -3.09 -13.80 25.49
N ALA A 457 -2.29 -13.74 26.57
CA ALA A 457 -1.96 -14.93 27.36
C ALA A 457 -3.19 -15.60 27.97
N GLN A 458 -4.12 -14.83 28.52
CA GLN A 458 -5.36 -15.35 29.10
C GLN A 458 -6.27 -16.01 28.04
N VAL A 459 -6.40 -15.40 26.86
CA VAL A 459 -7.16 -15.95 25.73
C VAL A 459 -6.51 -17.23 25.20
N SER A 460 -5.19 -17.21 24.99
CA SER A 460 -4.39 -18.36 24.56
C SER A 460 -4.53 -19.54 25.51
N LEU A 461 -4.33 -19.32 26.82
CA LEU A 461 -4.48 -20.37 27.83
C LEU A 461 -5.88 -20.97 27.85
N ARG A 462 -6.91 -20.12 27.75
CA ARG A 462 -8.29 -20.61 27.70
C ARG A 462 -8.51 -21.51 26.49
N LYS A 463 -8.03 -21.11 25.31
CA LYS A 463 -8.17 -21.90 24.07
C LYS A 463 -7.44 -23.24 24.17
N ILE A 464 -6.19 -23.22 24.62
CA ILE A 464 -5.40 -24.44 24.83
C ILE A 464 -6.09 -25.37 25.84
N TRP A 465 -6.61 -24.83 26.95
CA TRP A 465 -7.33 -25.61 27.96
C TRP A 465 -8.59 -26.29 27.40
N HIS A 466 -9.41 -25.58 26.62
CA HIS A 466 -10.61 -26.17 26.01
C HIS A 466 -10.23 -27.25 24.99
N HIS A 467 -9.13 -27.09 24.27
CA HIS A 467 -8.60 -28.13 23.38
C HIS A 467 -8.17 -29.37 24.17
N CYS A 468 -7.39 -29.22 25.24
CA CYS A 468 -7.01 -30.33 26.14
C CYS A 468 -8.24 -31.10 26.67
N GLN A 469 -9.31 -30.39 27.02
CA GLN A 469 -10.58 -31.00 27.44
C GLN A 469 -11.26 -31.76 26.28
N ALA A 470 -11.27 -31.20 25.07
CA ALA A 470 -11.89 -31.82 23.91
C ALA A 470 -11.19 -33.12 23.48
N ILE A 471 -9.86 -33.18 23.59
CA ILE A 471 -9.06 -34.38 23.27
C ILE A 471 -8.84 -35.32 24.46
N ASN A 472 -9.35 -34.97 25.65
CA ASN A 472 -9.19 -35.72 26.90
C ASN A 472 -7.72 -35.98 27.30
N ALA A 473 -6.87 -34.94 27.24
CA ALA A 473 -5.44 -34.98 27.60
C ALA A 473 -5.25 -35.07 29.13
N THR A 474 -5.45 -36.27 29.68
CA THR A 474 -5.53 -36.50 31.14
C THR A 474 -4.28 -36.06 31.91
N ALA A 475 -3.06 -36.30 31.42
CA ALA A 475 -1.85 -35.96 32.17
C ALA A 475 -1.64 -34.43 32.26
N VAL A 476 -2.05 -33.68 31.23
CA VAL A 476 -2.04 -32.22 31.24
C VAL A 476 -3.14 -31.67 32.15
N LEU A 477 -4.37 -32.21 32.06
CA LEU A 477 -5.52 -31.75 32.84
C LEU A 477 -5.29 -31.96 34.34
N ASP A 478 -4.76 -33.11 34.75
CA ASP A 478 -4.45 -33.41 36.15
C ASP A 478 -3.33 -32.51 36.68
N LYS A 479 -2.30 -32.26 35.88
CA LYS A 479 -1.14 -31.43 36.26
C LYS A 479 -1.53 -29.97 36.50
N TYR A 480 -2.50 -29.45 35.77
CA TYR A 480 -2.88 -28.04 35.79
C TYR A 480 -4.33 -27.80 36.26
N GLU A 481 -4.96 -28.75 36.96
CA GLU A 481 -6.35 -28.69 37.44
C GLU A 481 -6.75 -27.35 38.13
N PRO A 482 -5.91 -26.73 39.00
CA PRO A 482 -6.24 -25.45 39.62
C PRO A 482 -6.44 -24.29 38.64
N MET A 483 -5.91 -24.42 37.41
CA MET A 483 -5.99 -23.41 36.37
C MET A 483 -7.44 -23.16 35.91
N GLN A 484 -8.31 -24.17 35.98
CA GLN A 484 -9.71 -24.04 35.56
C GLN A 484 -10.44 -22.96 36.36
N GLN A 485 -10.23 -22.91 37.68
CA GLN A 485 -10.84 -21.92 38.57
C GLN A 485 -10.32 -20.51 38.26
N CYS A 486 -9.02 -20.38 37.98
CA CYS A 486 -8.40 -19.10 37.60
C CYS A 486 -8.94 -18.57 36.26
N LEU A 487 -9.09 -19.44 35.26
CA LEU A 487 -9.64 -19.05 33.96
C LEU A 487 -11.10 -18.60 34.05
N GLN A 488 -11.90 -19.26 34.90
CA GLN A 488 -13.29 -18.89 35.14
C GLN A 488 -13.40 -17.51 35.82
N PHE A 489 -12.57 -17.27 36.84
CA PHE A 489 -12.53 -15.99 37.57
C PHE A 489 -12.22 -14.78 36.68
N VAL A 490 -11.33 -14.93 35.69
CA VAL A 490 -10.96 -13.84 34.75
C VAL A 490 -12.15 -13.37 33.89
N VAL A 491 -13.12 -14.25 33.63
CA VAL A 491 -14.29 -13.96 32.78
C VAL A 491 -15.43 -13.32 33.58
N GLU A 492 -15.43 -13.49 34.90
CA GLU A 492 -16.52 -13.04 35.77
C GLU A 492 -16.30 -11.64 36.38
N GLN A 493 -15.09 -11.07 36.26
CA GLN A 493 -14.71 -9.82 36.91
C GLN A 493 -14.52 -8.65 35.91
N GLY A 494 -15.44 -7.68 35.95
CA GLY A 494 -15.21 -6.29 35.49
C GLY A 494 -14.96 -6.06 33.98
N SER A 495 -14.16 -5.03 33.66
CA SER A 495 -13.84 -4.60 32.29
C SER A 495 -12.88 -5.54 31.54
N ALA A 496 -12.13 -6.38 32.26
CA ALA A 496 -11.28 -7.42 31.69
C ALA A 496 -12.13 -8.50 31.00
N ALA A 497 -13.27 -8.88 31.58
CA ALA A 497 -14.21 -9.83 31.01
C ALA A 497 -14.67 -9.44 29.60
N ARG A 498 -15.02 -8.15 29.39
CA ARG A 498 -15.48 -7.64 28.09
C ARG A 498 -14.38 -7.69 27.03
N ASN A 499 -13.14 -7.31 27.38
CA ASN A 499 -12.01 -7.34 26.44
C ASN A 499 -11.60 -8.78 26.08
N THR A 500 -11.59 -9.68 27.06
CA THR A 500 -11.34 -11.11 26.85
C THR A 500 -12.42 -11.73 25.97
N LEU A 501 -13.69 -11.40 26.21
CA LEU A 501 -14.81 -11.88 25.39
C LEU A 501 -14.75 -11.34 23.96
N ASN A 502 -14.40 -10.05 23.78
CA ASN A 502 -14.22 -9.46 22.46
C ASN A 502 -13.12 -10.17 21.66
N MET A 503 -11.99 -10.49 22.30
CA MET A 503 -10.88 -11.18 21.64
C MET A 503 -11.18 -12.67 21.40
N LEU A 504 -11.91 -13.33 22.29
CA LEU A 504 -12.40 -14.70 22.06
C LEU A 504 -13.44 -14.77 20.94
N ASN A 505 -14.14 -13.67 20.67
CA ASN A 505 -15.10 -13.53 19.58
C ASN A 505 -14.47 -13.04 18.27
N ASP A 506 -13.18 -12.68 18.28
CA ASP A 506 -12.41 -12.36 17.08
C ASP A 506 -12.37 -13.57 16.14
N PHE A 507 -12.54 -13.37 14.84
CA PHE A 507 -12.54 -14.47 13.87
C PHE A 507 -11.29 -15.35 14.00
N TYR A 508 -10.13 -14.74 14.30
CA TYR A 508 -8.83 -15.39 14.34
C TYR A 508 -8.72 -16.38 15.51
N PHE A 509 -9.33 -16.10 16.66
CA PHE A 509 -9.36 -17.04 17.77
C PHE A 509 -10.64 -17.88 17.80
N LYS A 510 -11.77 -17.33 17.36
CA LYS A 510 -13.08 -17.98 17.46
C LYS A 510 -13.25 -19.12 16.46
N VAL A 511 -12.95 -18.83 15.19
CA VAL A 511 -13.35 -19.66 14.04
C VAL A 511 -12.13 -20.17 13.27
N PHE A 512 -11.10 -19.34 13.12
CA PHE A 512 -9.96 -19.65 12.28
C PHE A 512 -9.15 -20.85 12.79
N HIS A 513 -9.18 -21.92 12.01
CA HIS A 513 -8.32 -23.09 12.12
C HIS A 513 -7.13 -23.02 11.13
N PRO A 514 -5.86 -23.15 11.57
CA PRO A 514 -4.68 -22.90 10.74
C PRO A 514 -4.51 -23.89 9.58
N VAL A 515 -4.87 -25.17 9.75
CA VAL A 515 -4.76 -26.20 8.68
C VAL A 515 -6.02 -26.26 7.80
N GLN A 516 -7.22 -26.33 8.39
CA GLN A 516 -8.47 -26.45 7.62
C GLN A 516 -8.74 -25.24 6.71
N HIS A 517 -8.36 -24.04 7.13
CA HIS A 517 -8.50 -22.84 6.30
C HIS A 517 -7.24 -22.52 5.48
N TYR A 518 -6.29 -23.45 5.37
CA TYR A 518 -5.12 -23.29 4.51
C TYR A 518 -5.48 -23.52 3.04
N THR A 519 -6.18 -22.52 2.50
CA THR A 519 -6.74 -22.54 1.15
C THR A 519 -6.38 -21.26 0.41
N LEU A 520 -6.41 -21.30 -0.93
CA LEU A 520 -6.18 -20.12 -1.75
C LEU A 520 -7.16 -19.01 -1.40
N GLN A 521 -8.45 -19.33 -1.27
CA GLN A 521 -9.50 -18.39 -0.89
C GLN A 521 -9.17 -17.66 0.42
N THR A 522 -8.74 -18.36 1.47
CA THR A 522 -8.40 -17.71 2.74
C THR A 522 -7.21 -16.75 2.58
N ILE A 523 -6.17 -17.18 1.85
CA ILE A 523 -4.93 -16.41 1.69
C ILE A 523 -5.17 -15.10 0.92
N VAL A 524 -5.92 -15.16 -0.19
CA VAL A 524 -6.05 -14.03 -1.13
C VAL A 524 -7.36 -13.25 -1.02
N TYR A 525 -8.36 -13.77 -0.31
CA TYR A 525 -9.67 -13.13 -0.18
C TYR A 525 -10.13 -12.98 1.28
N ASP A 526 -10.38 -14.07 2.02
CA ASP A 526 -11.06 -13.97 3.33
C ASP A 526 -10.22 -13.19 4.34
N LEU A 527 -8.92 -13.50 4.46
CA LEU A 527 -8.04 -12.83 5.41
C LEU A 527 -7.80 -11.34 5.05
N PRO A 528 -7.55 -10.97 3.78
CA PRO A 528 -7.58 -9.56 3.35
C PRO A 528 -8.87 -8.81 3.72
N CYS A 529 -10.04 -9.43 3.52
CA CYS A 529 -11.33 -8.83 3.88
C CYS A 529 -11.45 -8.63 5.40
N LEU A 530 -11.22 -9.70 6.18
CA LEU A 530 -11.37 -9.69 7.64
C LEU A 530 -10.35 -8.82 8.36
N SER A 531 -9.22 -8.49 7.69
CA SER A 531 -8.19 -7.59 8.19
C SER A 531 -8.29 -6.16 7.67
N LEU A 532 -9.36 -5.82 6.93
CA LEU A 532 -9.64 -4.48 6.38
C LEU A 532 -8.55 -3.94 5.45
N LEU A 533 -7.97 -4.81 4.63
CA LEU A 533 -7.23 -4.34 3.45
C LEU A 533 -8.19 -3.69 2.46
N ALA A 534 -7.70 -2.73 1.69
CA ALA A 534 -8.49 -2.10 0.65
C ALA A 534 -9.02 -3.14 -0.35
N ASN A 535 -10.23 -2.90 -0.88
CA ASN A 535 -10.93 -3.82 -1.80
C ASN A 535 -10.06 -4.25 -2.99
N ASP A 536 -9.17 -3.35 -3.45
CA ASP A 536 -8.28 -3.62 -4.56
C ASP A 536 -7.17 -4.65 -4.26
N GLU A 537 -7.06 -5.10 -3.01
CA GLU A 537 -6.23 -6.21 -2.58
C GLU A 537 -6.97 -7.56 -2.53
N TRP A 538 -8.30 -7.57 -2.65
CA TRP A 538 -9.11 -8.78 -2.56
C TRP A 538 -9.14 -9.48 -3.91
N LEU A 539 -8.57 -10.68 -4.00
CA LEU A 539 -8.55 -11.46 -5.25
C LEU A 539 -9.43 -12.69 -5.08
N THR A 540 -10.47 -12.81 -5.91
CA THR A 540 -11.30 -14.02 -5.92
C THR A 540 -10.57 -15.19 -6.58
N VAL A 541 -10.91 -16.41 -6.18
CA VAL A 541 -10.35 -17.62 -6.80
C VAL A 541 -10.65 -17.63 -8.29
N ASP A 542 -11.88 -17.32 -8.69
CA ASP A 542 -12.29 -17.29 -10.10
C ASP A 542 -11.48 -16.29 -10.93
N PHE A 543 -11.18 -15.11 -10.37
CA PHE A 543 -10.34 -14.12 -11.03
C PHE A 543 -8.92 -14.64 -11.28
N ILE A 544 -8.33 -15.32 -10.28
CA ILE A 544 -7.02 -15.95 -10.44
C ILE A 544 -7.10 -17.09 -11.45
N MET A 545 -8.10 -17.98 -11.36
CA MET A 545 -8.24 -19.13 -12.27
C MET A 545 -8.44 -18.70 -13.72
N GLY A 546 -9.17 -17.60 -13.95
CA GLY A 546 -9.45 -17.03 -15.27
C GLY A 546 -8.35 -16.12 -15.84
N ALA A 547 -7.26 -15.87 -15.10
CA ALA A 547 -6.19 -14.98 -15.53
C ALA A 547 -5.37 -15.53 -16.72
N ILE A 548 -5.19 -16.85 -16.76
CA ILE A 548 -4.54 -17.62 -17.84
C ILE A 548 -5.35 -18.89 -18.10
N ASP A 549 -5.48 -19.28 -19.37
CA ASP A 549 -6.14 -20.52 -19.76
C ASP A 549 -5.50 -21.74 -19.06
N SER A 550 -6.34 -22.55 -18.43
CA SER A 550 -5.91 -23.75 -17.69
C SER A 550 -5.34 -24.83 -18.61
N SER A 551 -5.62 -24.78 -19.92
CA SER A 551 -4.98 -25.64 -20.93
C SER A 551 -3.48 -25.33 -21.08
N ILE A 552 -3.09 -24.06 -20.90
CA ILE A 552 -1.72 -23.58 -20.99
C ILE A 552 -0.99 -23.80 -19.66
N LEU A 553 -1.66 -23.44 -18.55
CA LEU A 553 -1.06 -23.45 -17.22
C LEU A 553 -1.95 -24.25 -16.25
N PRO A 554 -1.75 -25.57 -16.17
CA PRO A 554 -2.58 -26.43 -15.33
C PRO A 554 -2.31 -26.18 -13.85
N VAL A 555 -3.38 -26.18 -13.04
CA VAL A 555 -3.30 -26.05 -11.58
C VAL A 555 -2.80 -27.35 -10.99
N ARG A 556 -1.78 -27.29 -10.14
CA ARG A 556 -1.22 -28.43 -9.42
C ARG A 556 -1.04 -28.11 -7.94
N SER A 557 -1.86 -27.20 -7.43
CA SER A 557 -1.72 -26.65 -6.10
C SER A 557 -1.77 -27.74 -5.03
N GLU A 558 -0.79 -27.70 -4.13
CA GLU A 558 -0.73 -28.54 -2.91
C GLU A 558 -1.75 -28.08 -1.85
N ILE A 559 -2.40 -26.92 -2.06
CA ILE A 559 -3.45 -26.39 -1.17
C ILE A 559 -4.82 -26.39 -1.85
N PRO A 560 -5.92 -26.62 -1.12
CA PRO A 560 -7.26 -26.47 -1.67
C PRO A 560 -7.53 -25.05 -2.17
N LEU A 561 -8.34 -24.92 -3.21
CA LEU A 561 -8.68 -23.60 -3.77
C LEU A 561 -9.71 -22.86 -2.90
N HIS A 562 -10.68 -23.59 -2.33
CA HIS A 562 -11.79 -23.05 -1.56
C HIS A 562 -11.86 -23.68 -0.17
N ASN A 563 -12.41 -22.91 0.78
CA ASN A 563 -12.77 -23.45 2.09
C ASN A 563 -13.95 -24.44 1.96
N MET A 564 -13.94 -25.46 2.81
CA MET A 564 -15.03 -26.45 2.86
C MET A 564 -16.28 -25.92 3.56
N ASP A 565 -16.11 -24.91 4.41
CA ASP A 565 -17.17 -24.22 5.13
C ASP A 565 -17.24 -22.73 4.72
N LYS A 566 -18.21 -22.01 5.29
CA LYS A 566 -18.41 -20.58 5.06
C LYS A 566 -18.14 -19.74 6.30
N VAL A 567 -17.58 -20.31 7.37
CA VAL A 567 -17.59 -19.66 8.69
C VAL A 567 -16.69 -18.42 8.70
N LEU A 568 -15.60 -18.42 7.93
CA LEU A 568 -14.77 -17.22 7.71
C LEU A 568 -15.49 -16.16 6.86
N ALA A 569 -16.16 -16.57 5.78
CA ALA A 569 -16.89 -15.65 4.91
C ALA A 569 -18.09 -14.97 5.62
N GLU A 570 -18.67 -15.64 6.61
CA GLU A 570 -19.77 -15.13 7.45
C GLU A 570 -19.27 -14.33 8.67
N SER A 571 -17.95 -14.28 8.91
CA SER A 571 -17.37 -13.55 10.04
C SER A 571 -17.26 -12.06 9.76
N SER A 572 -17.33 -11.25 10.81
CA SER A 572 -17.09 -9.81 10.75
C SER A 572 -15.65 -9.46 11.16
N PRO A 573 -15.03 -8.43 10.56
CA PRO A 573 -13.77 -7.88 11.04
C PRO A 573 -13.82 -7.54 12.53
N ALA A 574 -12.71 -7.77 13.23
CA ALA A 574 -12.69 -7.56 14.67
C ALA A 574 -12.86 -6.07 15.03
N PRO A 575 -13.59 -5.71 16.11
CA PRO A 575 -13.86 -4.32 16.47
C PRO A 575 -12.59 -3.45 16.64
N TRP A 576 -11.49 -4.06 17.07
CA TRP A 576 -10.21 -3.37 17.24
C TRP A 576 -9.46 -3.17 15.91
N VAL A 577 -9.68 -4.04 14.91
CA VAL A 577 -9.19 -3.88 13.53
C VAL A 577 -9.97 -2.77 12.83
N ILE A 578 -11.30 -2.70 13.02
CA ILE A 578 -12.15 -1.58 12.56
C ILE A 578 -11.65 -0.25 13.13
N LYS A 579 -11.36 -0.22 14.44
CA LYS A 579 -10.77 0.94 15.12
C LYS A 579 -9.38 1.33 14.59
N ALA A 580 -8.59 0.36 14.11
CA ALA A 580 -7.28 0.58 13.51
C ALA A 580 -7.36 1.06 12.05
N ALA A 581 -8.38 0.62 11.30
CA ALA A 581 -8.62 0.99 9.90
C ALA A 581 -9.28 2.37 9.73
N GLY A 582 -9.95 2.89 10.77
CA GLY A 582 -10.50 4.25 10.77
C GLY A 582 -11.81 4.41 9.99
N GLU A 583 -12.52 3.32 9.68
CA GLU A 583 -13.80 3.36 8.98
C GLU A 583 -14.96 3.65 9.95
N THR A 584 -15.58 4.81 9.77
CA THR A 584 -16.84 5.21 10.41
C THR A 584 -18.01 4.92 9.47
N SER A 585 -18.45 3.67 9.41
CA SER A 585 -19.78 3.32 8.86
C SER A 585 -20.56 2.57 9.93
N PHE A 586 -21.50 3.29 10.55
CA PHE A 586 -22.46 2.73 11.50
C PHE A 586 -23.60 2.07 10.71
N PRO A 587 -24.04 0.85 11.08
CA PRO A 587 -25.44 0.49 10.94
C PRO A 587 -26.24 1.21 12.03
N GLU A 588 -27.34 1.84 11.64
CA GLU A 588 -28.29 2.52 12.53
C GLU A 588 -28.97 1.55 13.52
N ASP A 589 -29.34 2.11 14.67
CA ASP A 589 -30.33 1.71 15.67
C ASP A 589 -30.02 0.60 16.70
N ASN A 590 -29.61 0.98 17.92
CA ASN A 590 -30.51 1.35 19.03
C ASN A 590 -29.75 1.47 20.37
N GLU A 591 -30.20 2.44 21.18
CA GLU A 591 -29.63 2.95 22.43
C GLU A 591 -29.30 1.90 23.52
N VAL A 592 -28.16 2.04 24.21
CA VAL A 592 -28.07 2.50 25.62
C VAL A 592 -26.61 2.90 25.94
N SER A 593 -26.50 4.15 26.38
CA SER A 593 -25.38 4.92 26.94
C SER A 593 -24.07 4.21 27.34
N GLY A 594 -22.95 4.78 26.88
CA GLY A 594 -21.65 4.71 27.56
C GLY A 594 -20.43 4.50 26.66
N SER A 595 -20.27 5.27 25.58
CA SER A 595 -18.97 5.40 24.89
C SER A 595 -18.19 6.60 25.44
N PRO A 596 -16.86 6.63 25.26
CA PRO A 596 -16.41 7.41 24.11
C PRO A 596 -15.40 6.67 23.24
N VAL A 597 -15.74 6.69 21.95
CA VAL A 597 -14.83 6.68 20.80
C VAL A 597 -13.70 7.71 21.02
N LEU A 598 -12.46 7.39 20.59
CA LEU A 598 -11.60 8.25 19.73
C LEU A 598 -10.12 7.81 19.76
N ASN A 599 -9.67 7.34 18.60
CA ASN A 599 -8.27 7.31 18.17
C ASN A 599 -7.92 8.71 17.66
N VAL A 600 -7.88 9.67 18.59
CA VAL A 600 -7.44 11.05 18.34
C VAL A 600 -6.02 11.18 18.86
N GLN A 601 -5.17 11.95 18.17
CA GLN A 601 -3.98 12.51 18.79
C GLN A 601 -4.41 13.24 20.07
N ARG A 602 -4.32 12.56 21.21
CA ARG A 602 -4.66 13.14 22.49
C ARG A 602 -3.61 14.20 22.77
N LYS A 603 -4.06 15.41 23.11
CA LYS A 603 -3.17 16.46 23.60
C LYS A 603 -2.40 15.89 24.80
N ILE A 604 -1.08 16.12 24.84
CA ILE A 604 -0.23 15.69 25.95
C ILE A 604 -0.88 16.17 27.26
N THR A 605 -1.12 15.26 28.20
CA THR A 605 -1.61 15.61 29.53
C THR A 605 -0.54 16.47 30.23
N PRO A 606 -0.87 17.65 30.78
CA PRO A 606 0.10 18.51 31.44
C PRO A 606 0.87 17.75 32.53
N TRP A 607 2.18 17.98 32.64
CA TRP A 607 3.08 17.25 33.54
C TRP A 607 2.59 17.23 35.00
N LYS A 608 1.95 18.30 35.48
CA LYS A 608 1.39 18.39 36.84
C LYS A 608 0.33 17.32 37.13
N SER A 609 -0.46 16.92 36.14
CA SER A 609 -1.50 15.90 36.32
C SER A 609 -0.93 14.48 36.45
N MET A 610 0.28 14.22 35.95
CA MET A 610 0.94 12.91 36.08
C MET A 610 1.53 12.66 37.46
N ILE A 611 1.83 13.70 38.23
CA ILE A 611 2.41 13.55 39.59
C ILE A 611 1.36 13.05 40.59
N SER A 612 0.08 13.40 40.40
CA SER A 612 -1.02 12.95 41.27
C SER A 612 -1.37 11.47 41.12
N GLU A 613 -0.99 10.82 40.01
CA GLU A 613 -1.29 9.40 39.75
C GLU A 613 -0.23 8.44 40.33
N LEU A 614 0.92 8.96 40.80
CA LEU A 614 2.01 8.15 41.35
C LEU A 614 1.96 7.97 42.89
N THR A 615 0.98 8.56 43.57
CA THR A 615 0.76 8.38 45.01
C THR A 615 -0.63 7.81 45.26
N ALA A 616 -0.70 6.52 45.61
CA ALA A 616 -1.86 5.97 46.28
C ALA A 616 -2.16 6.77 47.56
N PRO A 617 -3.44 6.89 47.98
CA PRO A 617 -3.82 7.72 49.12
C PRO A 617 -3.26 7.12 50.41
N LEU A 618 -2.14 7.68 50.87
CA LEU A 618 -1.75 7.64 52.27
C LEU A 618 -2.34 8.90 52.91
N ASP A 619 -3.16 8.71 53.95
CA ASP A 619 -3.67 9.78 54.79
C ASP A 619 -2.52 10.71 55.23
N LEU A 620 -2.46 11.89 54.63
CA LEU A 620 -1.60 12.99 55.05
C LEU A 620 -2.49 14.21 55.31
N PRO A 621 -2.26 14.94 56.42
CA PRO A 621 -3.16 15.95 56.94
C PRO A 621 -3.18 17.20 56.04
N ASP A 622 -4.36 17.84 55.97
CA ASP A 622 -4.69 19.13 55.35
C ASP A 622 -3.63 19.70 54.39
N MET A 623 -3.92 19.54 53.09
CA MET A 623 -3.20 20.19 52.00
C MET A 623 -3.15 21.71 52.25
N ALA A 624 -1.94 22.19 52.55
CA ALA A 624 -1.63 23.61 52.56
C ALA A 624 -2.00 24.24 51.20
N GLU A 625 -2.68 25.38 51.25
CA GLU A 625 -3.03 26.21 50.10
C GLU A 625 -1.83 26.38 49.14
N PRO A 626 -2.02 26.29 47.81
CA PRO A 626 -0.93 26.53 46.87
C PRO A 626 -0.39 27.94 47.07
N LYS A 627 0.90 28.06 47.43
CA LYS A 627 1.59 29.35 47.51
C LYS A 627 1.46 30.08 46.17
N GLN A 628 0.55 31.05 46.09
CA GLN A 628 0.44 32.00 44.98
C GLN A 628 1.82 32.65 44.80
N GLN A 629 2.47 32.41 43.67
CA GLN A 629 3.61 33.22 43.26
C GLN A 629 3.11 34.66 43.10
N ARG A 630 3.66 35.59 43.89
CA ARG A 630 3.28 37.00 43.90
C ARG A 630 3.89 37.74 42.70
N GLY A 631 3.30 37.57 41.53
CA GLY A 631 3.67 38.22 40.26
C GLY A 631 3.31 37.33 39.07
N GLY A 632 2.60 37.88 38.09
CA GLY A 632 2.09 37.11 36.95
C GLY A 632 1.21 37.95 36.03
N LEU A 633 0.66 37.31 35.01
CA LEU A 633 -0.22 37.94 34.02
C LEU A 633 -1.66 37.99 34.52
N ILE A 634 -2.30 39.15 34.44
CA ILE A 634 -3.76 39.32 34.62
C ILE A 634 -4.38 39.59 33.25
N LEU A 635 -5.47 38.91 32.93
CA LEU A 635 -6.23 39.15 31.71
C LEU A 635 -7.59 39.78 32.04
N VAL A 636 -7.83 40.99 31.53
CA VAL A 636 -9.07 41.74 31.71
C VAL A 636 -9.95 41.61 30.47
N ALA A 637 -10.98 40.78 30.57
CA ALA A 637 -11.97 40.50 29.52
C ALA A 637 -13.35 41.12 29.81
N SER A 638 -13.42 42.07 30.76
CA SER A 638 -14.67 42.74 31.17
C SER A 638 -15.40 43.54 30.08
N LEU A 639 -14.76 43.82 28.94
CA LEU A 639 -15.41 44.49 27.80
C LEU A 639 -15.99 43.52 26.75
N ILE A 640 -15.77 42.21 26.92
CA ILE A 640 -16.17 41.18 25.95
C ILE A 640 -17.58 40.71 26.27
N ASP A 641 -18.48 40.75 25.28
CA ASP A 641 -19.88 40.39 25.47
C ASP A 641 -20.15 38.91 25.20
N LYS A 642 -19.46 38.32 24.22
CA LYS A 642 -19.86 37.00 23.70
C LYS A 642 -19.34 35.86 24.60
N PRO A 643 -20.23 35.01 25.16
CA PRO A 643 -19.83 33.84 25.93
C PRO A 643 -18.84 32.90 25.21
N PRO A 644 -18.90 32.70 23.87
CA PRO A 644 -17.89 31.94 23.16
C PRO A 644 -16.45 32.45 23.34
N ASN A 645 -16.25 33.77 23.26
CA ASN A 645 -14.93 34.37 23.39
C ASN A 645 -14.43 34.27 24.83
N LEU A 646 -15.33 34.49 25.80
CA LEU A 646 -15.03 34.36 27.23
C LEU A 646 -14.68 32.91 27.62
N GLY A 647 -15.37 31.91 27.06
CA GLY A 647 -15.09 30.49 27.31
C GLY A 647 -13.76 30.03 26.70
N GLY A 648 -13.47 30.47 25.46
CA GLY A 648 -12.19 30.22 24.80
C GLY A 648 -11.01 30.85 25.54
N LEU A 649 -11.16 32.10 26.00
CA LEU A 649 -10.14 32.79 26.80
C LEU A 649 -9.94 32.13 28.17
N CYS A 650 -11.01 31.70 28.85
CA CYS A 650 -10.92 30.98 30.13
C CYS A 650 -10.03 29.74 30.01
N ARG A 651 -10.20 28.96 28.93
CA ARG A 651 -9.37 27.79 28.65
C ARG A 651 -7.91 28.16 28.38
N THR A 652 -7.67 29.19 27.58
CA THR A 652 -6.31 29.66 27.30
C THR A 652 -5.62 30.18 28.56
N CYS A 653 -6.35 30.89 29.43
CA CYS A 653 -5.84 31.39 30.70
C CYS A 653 -5.38 30.27 31.64
N GLU A 654 -6.19 29.21 31.77
CA GLU A 654 -5.82 28.04 32.57
C GLU A 654 -4.57 27.35 32.02
N VAL A 655 -4.54 27.06 30.71
CA VAL A 655 -3.43 26.34 30.05
C VAL A 655 -2.09 27.07 30.22
N PHE A 656 -2.10 28.41 30.18
CA PHE A 656 -0.89 29.24 30.37
C PHE A 656 -0.68 29.74 31.80
N SER A 657 -1.49 29.27 32.76
CA SER A 657 -1.40 29.64 34.19
C SER A 657 -1.46 31.15 34.43
N VAL A 658 -2.41 31.84 33.79
CA VAL A 658 -2.75 33.24 34.06
C VAL A 658 -3.17 33.40 35.53
N GLN A 659 -2.68 34.44 36.20
CA GLN A 659 -2.86 34.65 37.63
C GLN A 659 -4.31 34.96 38.00
N GLU A 660 -4.96 35.84 37.23
CA GLU A 660 -6.36 36.21 37.43
C GLU A 660 -7.02 36.48 36.08
N TYR A 661 -8.19 35.88 35.87
CA TYR A 661 -9.02 36.07 34.69
C TYR A 661 -10.27 36.88 35.06
N VAL A 662 -10.37 38.10 34.52
CA VAL A 662 -11.42 39.06 34.92
C VAL A 662 -12.52 39.10 33.86
N VAL A 663 -13.76 38.94 34.28
CA VAL A 663 -14.96 38.84 33.41
C VAL A 663 -16.02 39.88 33.80
N PRO A 664 -16.94 40.25 32.88
CA PRO A 664 -17.96 41.27 33.17
C PRO A 664 -19.02 40.83 34.20
N SER A 665 -19.27 39.52 34.29
CA SER A 665 -20.26 38.91 35.18
C SER A 665 -19.91 37.43 35.42
N LEU A 666 -19.97 36.96 36.66
CA LEU A 666 -19.80 35.54 36.99
C LEU A 666 -20.95 34.67 36.48
N ALA A 667 -22.11 35.27 36.17
CA ALA A 667 -23.23 34.55 35.55
C ALA A 667 -22.85 33.91 34.21
N VAL A 668 -21.81 34.41 33.52
CA VAL A 668 -21.31 33.80 32.28
C VAL A 668 -20.73 32.40 32.50
N LEU A 669 -20.29 32.06 33.71
CA LEU A 669 -19.76 30.73 34.04
C LEU A 669 -20.86 29.66 34.02
N GLU A 670 -22.13 30.06 34.16
CA GLU A 670 -23.29 29.18 34.07
C GLU A 670 -23.81 29.05 32.63
N ASP A 671 -23.35 29.89 31.69
CA ASP A 671 -23.76 29.86 30.30
C ASP A 671 -23.31 28.57 29.60
N GLN A 672 -24.22 27.95 28.85
CA GLN A 672 -23.95 26.68 28.18
C GLN A 672 -22.90 26.81 27.06
N THR A 673 -22.88 27.96 26.38
CA THR A 673 -21.93 28.23 25.29
C THR A 673 -20.53 28.47 25.84
N PHE A 674 -20.41 29.20 26.96
CA PHE A 674 -19.16 29.35 27.70
C PHE A 674 -18.61 27.97 28.12
N ASN A 675 -19.44 27.15 28.78
CA ASN A 675 -19.05 25.84 29.30
C ASN A 675 -18.61 24.86 28.20
N SER A 676 -19.24 24.93 27.02
CA SER A 676 -18.86 24.09 25.88
C SER A 676 -17.44 24.35 25.36
N LEU A 677 -16.87 25.53 25.63
CA LEU A 677 -15.54 25.93 25.17
C LEU A 677 -14.48 25.93 26.29
N SER A 678 -14.87 26.29 27.51
CA SER A 678 -13.95 26.32 28.66
C SER A 678 -13.49 24.91 29.07
N LEU A 679 -14.34 23.88 28.87
CA LEU A 679 -14.07 22.49 29.22
C LEU A 679 -13.52 22.35 30.66
N THR A 680 -14.29 22.87 31.64
CA THR A 680 -14.00 22.89 33.09
C THR A 680 -12.81 23.75 33.54
N ALA A 681 -12.15 24.49 32.65
CA ALA A 681 -11.05 25.40 32.99
C ALA A 681 -11.39 26.42 34.10
N GLN A 682 -12.65 26.86 34.18
CA GLN A 682 -13.11 27.82 35.19
C GLN A 682 -12.99 27.34 36.65
N GLN A 683 -12.82 26.03 36.87
CA GLN A 683 -12.59 25.47 38.20
C GLN A 683 -11.14 25.66 38.68
N TRP A 684 -10.22 25.94 37.76
CA TRP A 684 -8.77 25.90 37.98
C TRP A 684 -8.09 27.26 37.78
N VAL A 685 -8.66 28.14 36.95
CA VAL A 685 -8.21 29.53 36.82
C VAL A 685 -8.97 30.42 37.82
N PRO A 686 -8.29 31.28 38.60
CA PRO A 686 -8.98 32.26 39.44
C PRO A 686 -9.78 33.25 38.57
N VAL A 687 -11.10 33.24 38.72
CA VAL A 687 -12.01 34.14 37.98
C VAL A 687 -12.54 35.24 38.89
N LYS A 688 -12.48 36.49 38.44
CA LYS A 688 -12.99 37.67 39.16
C LYS A 688 -14.03 38.42 38.36
N GLU A 689 -15.11 38.84 39.03
CA GLU A 689 -16.10 39.74 38.42
C GLU A 689 -15.62 41.19 38.52
N VAL A 690 -15.54 41.88 37.37
CA VAL A 690 -15.46 43.35 37.31
C VAL A 690 -16.38 43.82 36.19
N LYS A 691 -17.46 44.50 36.57
CA LYS A 691 -18.42 45.09 35.62
C LYS A 691 -17.77 46.21 34.81
N PRO A 692 -18.22 46.48 33.57
CA PRO A 692 -17.67 47.53 32.71
C PRO A 692 -17.48 48.88 33.41
N ASP A 693 -18.48 49.33 34.17
CA ASP A 693 -18.46 50.61 34.90
C ASP A 693 -17.35 50.69 35.96
N ASN A 694 -16.86 49.55 36.44
CA ASN A 694 -15.87 49.46 37.51
C ASN A 694 -14.45 49.15 36.98
N ILE A 695 -14.26 49.00 35.66
CA ILE A 695 -12.95 48.68 35.08
C ILE A 695 -11.94 49.78 35.41
N ALA A 696 -12.32 51.05 35.31
CA ALA A 696 -11.41 52.18 35.56
C ALA A 696 -10.86 52.18 37.00
N GLU A 697 -11.69 51.86 38.00
CA GLU A 697 -11.27 51.75 39.40
C GLU A 697 -10.37 50.53 39.61
N TYR A 698 -10.72 49.39 39.01
CA TYR A 698 -9.93 48.17 39.09
C TYR A 698 -8.53 48.33 38.45
N LEU A 699 -8.44 48.98 37.29
CA LEU A 699 -7.16 49.27 36.63
C LEU A 699 -6.26 50.17 37.49
N ARG A 700 -6.81 51.19 38.17
CA ARG A 700 -6.04 52.02 39.11
C ARG A 700 -5.52 51.22 40.30
N THR A 701 -6.30 50.27 40.81
CA THR A 701 -5.85 49.35 41.87
C THR A 701 -4.67 48.51 41.40
N LEU A 702 -4.74 47.92 40.20
CA LEU A 702 -3.63 47.17 39.61
C LEU A 702 -2.38 48.03 39.40
N GLN A 703 -2.54 49.28 38.96
CA GLN A 703 -1.43 50.22 38.79
C GLN A 703 -0.75 50.52 40.14
N ASN A 704 -1.53 50.71 41.22
CA ASN A 704 -1.00 50.88 42.58
C ASN A 704 -0.30 49.62 43.12
N GLU A 705 -0.69 48.43 42.65
CA GLU A 705 -0.04 47.15 42.95
C GLU A 705 1.21 46.88 42.10
N GLY A 706 1.57 47.83 41.22
CA GLY A 706 2.77 47.78 40.39
C GLY A 706 2.61 46.96 39.10
N TYR A 707 1.38 46.76 38.62
CA TYR A 707 1.14 46.18 37.30
C TYR A 707 1.31 47.22 36.20
N THR A 708 1.95 46.82 35.11
CA THR A 708 1.92 47.58 33.85
C THR A 708 0.62 47.26 33.11
N LEU A 709 -0.15 48.28 32.80
CA LEU A 709 -1.43 48.19 32.13
C LEU A 709 -1.24 48.24 30.61
N VAL A 710 -1.54 47.14 29.92
CA VAL A 710 -1.32 46.97 28.48
C VAL A 710 -2.65 46.87 27.75
N ALA A 711 -2.88 47.77 26.80
CA ALA A 711 -4.00 47.70 25.87
C ALA A 711 -3.67 46.74 24.71
N ALA A 712 -4.47 45.71 24.50
CA ALA A 712 -4.41 44.90 23.29
C ALA A 712 -5.30 45.52 22.20
N GLU A 713 -4.83 46.60 21.57
CA GLU A 713 -5.63 47.42 20.67
C GLU A 713 -4.80 48.03 19.55
N GLN A 714 -5.43 48.23 18.38
CA GLN A 714 -4.83 48.87 17.21
C GLN A 714 -5.01 50.39 17.30
N THR A 715 -3.91 51.12 17.48
CA THR A 715 -3.91 52.59 17.56
C THR A 715 -2.80 53.17 16.69
N ALA A 716 -2.80 54.48 16.44
CA ALA A 716 -1.73 55.09 15.64
C ALA A 716 -0.33 54.98 16.30
N ASN A 717 -0.30 54.81 17.63
CA ASN A 717 0.93 54.80 18.44
C ASN A 717 1.17 53.45 19.15
N SER A 718 0.49 52.38 18.73
CA SER A 718 0.69 51.05 19.35
C SER A 718 2.08 50.51 19.02
N LYS A 719 2.68 49.82 19.99
CA LYS A 719 3.90 49.05 19.77
C LYS A 719 3.53 47.70 19.18
N LYS A 720 4.33 47.18 18.24
CA LYS A 720 4.10 45.84 17.70
C LYS A 720 4.37 44.79 18.78
N LEU A 721 3.50 43.79 18.89
CA LEU A 721 3.60 42.71 19.87
C LEU A 721 4.95 41.98 19.77
N SER A 722 5.49 41.78 18.57
CA SER A 722 6.78 41.13 18.33
C SER A 722 7.99 41.92 18.84
N GLU A 723 7.83 43.22 19.09
CA GLU A 723 8.89 44.14 19.52
C GLU A 723 8.69 44.60 20.99
N TYR A 724 7.56 44.23 21.60
CA TYR A 724 7.22 44.63 22.96
C TYR A 724 7.74 43.61 23.99
N SER A 725 8.47 44.11 24.99
CA SER A 725 8.95 43.29 26.11
C SER A 725 8.02 43.42 27.31
N PHE A 726 7.37 42.33 27.70
CA PHE A 726 6.42 42.31 28.81
C PHE A 726 7.13 42.35 30.18
N PRO A 727 6.72 43.25 31.09
CA PRO A 727 7.08 43.16 32.50
C PRO A 727 6.42 41.96 33.18
N GLU A 728 7.04 41.43 34.25
CA GLU A 728 6.51 40.27 35.00
C GLU A 728 5.13 40.54 35.65
N ARG A 729 4.84 41.79 36.01
CA ARG A 729 3.50 42.20 36.44
C ARG A 729 2.84 42.96 35.31
N THR A 730 2.08 42.22 34.49
CA THR A 730 1.35 42.78 33.36
C THR A 730 -0.14 42.51 33.54
N ALA A 731 -0.96 43.54 33.30
CA ALA A 731 -2.40 43.40 33.14
C ALA A 731 -2.77 43.74 31.68
N VAL A 732 -3.23 42.75 30.92
CA VAL A 732 -3.67 42.95 29.53
C VAL A 732 -5.18 43.15 29.51
N ILE A 733 -5.63 44.29 28.96
CA ILE A 733 -7.04 44.55 28.71
C ILE A 733 -7.39 44.30 27.24
N LEU A 734 -8.48 43.57 27.03
CA LEU A 734 -9.03 43.27 25.71
C LEU A 734 -10.25 44.15 25.45
N GLY A 735 -10.39 44.64 24.21
CA GLY A 735 -11.52 45.46 23.78
C GLY A 735 -12.81 44.66 23.49
N ASN A 736 -13.92 45.39 23.41
CA ASN A 736 -15.19 44.86 22.91
C ASN A 736 -15.06 44.44 21.43
N GLU A 737 -15.76 43.39 21.01
CA GLU A 737 -15.64 42.86 19.64
C GLU A 737 -16.03 43.85 18.52
N ARG A 738 -16.80 44.89 18.85
CA ARG A 738 -17.24 45.91 17.90
C ARG A 738 -16.58 47.26 18.15
N GLU A 739 -16.54 47.66 19.41
CA GLU A 739 -16.17 49.03 19.80
C GLU A 739 -14.71 49.15 20.24
N GLY A 740 -14.01 48.03 20.42
CA GLY A 740 -12.64 48.03 20.94
C GLY A 740 -12.58 48.48 22.39
N ILE A 741 -11.48 49.12 22.78
CA ILE A 741 -11.31 49.72 24.11
C ILE A 741 -11.82 51.17 24.09
N PRO A 742 -12.78 51.56 24.97
CA PRO A 742 -13.23 52.94 25.10
C PRO A 742 -12.09 53.93 25.37
N CYS A 743 -12.17 55.13 24.79
CA CYS A 743 -11.12 56.15 24.90
C CYS A 743 -10.81 56.55 26.35
N GLU A 744 -11.80 56.55 27.24
CA GLU A 744 -11.61 56.84 28.66
C GLU A 744 -10.72 55.80 29.37
N LEU A 745 -10.79 54.54 28.95
CA LEU A 745 -9.93 53.48 29.46
C LEU A 745 -8.55 53.54 28.82
N LEU A 746 -8.45 53.82 27.51
CA LEU A 746 -7.16 53.98 26.82
C LEU A 746 -6.27 55.04 27.47
N GLN A 747 -6.85 56.10 28.05
CA GLN A 747 -6.10 57.16 28.76
C GLN A 747 -5.48 56.68 30.10
N LEU A 748 -5.96 55.57 30.66
CA LEU A 748 -5.47 54.99 31.91
C LEU A 748 -4.36 53.95 31.69
N LEU A 749 -4.17 53.48 30.45
CA LEU A 749 -3.25 52.40 30.12
C LEU A 749 -1.84 52.94 29.86
N ASP A 750 -0.83 52.22 30.31
CA ASP A 750 0.57 52.65 30.19
C ASP A 750 1.07 52.53 28.73
N VAL A 751 0.53 51.56 27.97
CA VAL A 751 0.93 51.30 26.59
C VAL A 751 -0.16 50.58 25.80
N CYS A 752 -0.29 50.93 24.53
CA CYS A 752 -1.05 50.14 23.55
C CYS A 752 -0.11 49.24 22.75
N VAL A 753 -0.47 47.97 22.61
CA VAL A 753 0.28 46.98 21.85
C VAL A 753 -0.66 46.37 20.81
N GLU A 754 -0.14 46.18 19.60
CA GLU A 754 -0.90 45.65 18.47
C GLU A 754 -0.26 44.40 17.88
N ILE A 755 -1.09 43.51 17.34
CA ILE A 755 -0.62 42.38 16.53
C ILE A 755 -0.50 42.87 15.08
N PRO A 756 0.69 42.81 14.45
CA PRO A 756 0.85 43.22 13.06
C PRO A 756 0.03 42.33 12.13
N GLN A 757 -0.73 42.94 11.22
CA GLN A 757 -1.59 42.26 10.26
C GLN A 757 -1.11 42.54 8.82
N PHE A 758 -1.17 41.51 7.97
CA PHE A 758 -0.70 41.59 6.57
C PHE A 758 -1.83 41.37 5.55
N GLY A 759 -3.02 40.99 6.02
CA GLY A 759 -4.19 40.70 5.19
C GLY A 759 -5.14 41.90 5.04
N ILE A 760 -6.29 41.66 4.42
CA ILE A 760 -7.30 42.69 4.09
C ILE A 760 -8.38 42.80 5.20
N ILE A 761 -8.50 41.79 6.07
CA ILE A 761 -9.46 41.82 7.19
C ILE A 761 -8.96 42.78 8.27
N ARG A 762 -9.89 43.57 8.86
CA ARG A 762 -9.55 44.71 9.72
C ARG A 762 -8.93 44.32 11.06
N SER A 763 -9.41 43.24 11.67
CA SER A 763 -8.97 42.79 13.00
C SER A 763 -9.14 41.28 13.18
N LEU A 764 -8.38 40.74 14.13
CA LEU A 764 -8.52 39.36 14.60
C LEU A 764 -9.71 39.22 15.56
N ASN A 765 -10.18 37.98 15.77
CA ASN A 765 -11.12 37.69 16.85
C ASN A 765 -10.45 37.98 18.21
N VAL A 766 -11.19 38.62 19.13
CA VAL A 766 -10.66 39.03 20.45
C VAL A 766 -10.08 37.88 21.28
N HIS A 767 -10.64 36.66 21.22
CA HIS A 767 -10.08 35.52 21.94
C HIS A 767 -8.73 35.10 21.35
N VAL A 768 -8.57 35.22 20.02
CA VAL A 768 -7.32 34.89 19.31
C VAL A 768 -6.27 35.95 19.64
N SER A 769 -6.66 37.22 19.64
CA SER A 769 -5.80 38.32 20.08
C SER A 769 -5.31 38.10 21.50
N GLY A 770 -6.22 37.82 22.45
CA GLY A 770 -5.85 37.52 23.83
C GLY A 770 -4.92 36.31 23.95
N ALA A 771 -5.17 35.24 23.18
CA ALA A 771 -4.29 34.07 23.17
C ALA A 771 -2.86 34.38 22.67
N LEU A 772 -2.71 35.25 21.67
CA LEU A 772 -1.39 35.66 21.17
C LEU A 772 -0.64 36.52 22.19
N PHE A 773 -1.33 37.40 22.91
CA PHE A 773 -0.74 38.19 24.00
C PHE A 773 -0.27 37.30 25.15
N ILE A 774 -1.12 36.37 25.59
CA ILE A 774 -0.78 35.41 26.66
C ILE A 774 0.41 34.56 26.23
N TRP A 775 0.40 34.01 25.01
CA TRP A 775 1.51 33.21 24.50
C TRP A 775 2.82 34.00 24.45
N GLU A 776 2.80 35.23 23.92
CA GLU A 776 4.01 36.04 23.80
C GLU A 776 4.57 36.42 25.17
N TYR A 777 3.71 36.78 26.13
CA TYR A 777 4.09 36.95 27.54
C TYR A 777 4.75 35.67 28.07
N THR A 778 4.06 34.52 27.98
CA THR A 778 4.58 33.26 28.51
C THR A 778 5.90 32.87 27.85
N ARG A 779 6.06 33.07 26.54
CA ARG A 779 7.30 32.81 25.80
C ARG A 779 8.48 33.62 26.32
N GLN A 780 8.25 34.90 26.68
CA GLN A 780 9.30 35.77 27.23
C GLN A 780 9.68 35.40 28.68
N HIS A 781 8.74 34.82 29.44
CA HIS A 781 8.95 34.46 30.84
C HIS A 781 9.35 32.98 31.07
N LEU A 782 9.20 32.09 30.08
CA LEU A 782 9.63 30.69 30.11
C LEU A 782 11.15 30.49 30.20
N THR A 783 11.96 31.50 29.83
CA THR A 783 13.41 31.38 29.63
C THR A 783 14.27 32.09 30.67
N LYS A 784 13.69 32.69 31.73
CA LYS A 784 14.49 33.17 32.87
C LYS A 784 14.72 31.99 33.81
N PRO A 785 15.92 31.39 33.89
CA PRO A 785 16.19 30.45 34.96
C PRO A 785 16.06 31.25 36.25
N THR A 786 15.17 30.82 37.13
CA THR A 786 15.19 31.25 38.53
C THR A 786 16.57 30.93 39.06
N SER A 787 17.43 31.94 39.18
CA SER A 787 18.67 31.85 39.93
C SER A 787 18.28 31.68 41.40
N GLY A 788 18.27 30.43 41.85
CA GLY A 788 18.03 29.99 43.21
C GLY A 788 18.78 28.70 43.46
#